data_AF-A0A174RJR3-F1
#
_entry.id   AF-A0A174RJR3-F1
#
_cell.length_a   1.000
_cell.length_b   1.000
_cell.length_c   1.000
_cell.angle_alpha   90.00
_cell.angle_beta   90.00
_cell.angle_gamma   90.00
#
_symmetry.space_group_name_H-M   'P 1'
#
loop_
_entity.id
_entity.type
_entity.pdbx_description
1 polymer ?
#
loop_
_entity_poly.entity_id
_entity_poly.type
_entity_poly.pdbx_seq_one_letter_code
_entity_poly.pdbx_strand_id
1 'polypeptide(L)'
;MRNLSLAILFVLVFFIIISCSFGDRRLEQALSFAGDNRTELEKVLIYYRGDPEKLEAARFLIRNMPHWYSYKGWQLDSVCHLITQDSLPRGLIREWSNVSFYSLPKVYDAQVITADYLIENIDLAFDVWKEKSWNRNLKFDDFCELILPYRIDNEPLSSWRKLYHDYYALLLDSVYQGEDVVEACRVLCKELHKKGFHYFTDITIPHIDGTLLFRHPAGYCRDACDFTLYAMRACGIPVATEFFRYAPDYQHFHSWNTLRDTTGRFIVFDSEELEPTREPRSDGRRKGKAYRYCFGVQETLNPAIDLTDTRIPSFFRNRYLKDVTVNYFVKNKLTVPVKTKERYLYVGVFSPNGWVLIDMAERDGHLVTFCNLEPNIIYQLFQCDGWQQCPVGYPFIYRKGKAEILKPDMNDWEKVILTRKMSIKPTISVWLYRAIIGARIEASNDLTFKHADLLYEFKDTLTTNYYRLNPLNVHKKYTYIRYSPPMGKRMELAELAVYEDTLCNMKIPLHRMNDVSYAPYMEGITDGNILTFFLADPEDASSSVIYKLDKKTSISKIVFAPRNDDNFVWPGDSYELFYQNGVNGWESLGIQTAGNDRKLYYSVPKNALLWLRDRTKGREEQVFVYRNGKQYFTIDIH
;
A
#
# COMPACT_ATOMS: atom_id res chain seq x y z
N MET A 1 -30.33 -42.85 -19.36
CA MET A 1 -30.58 -41.68 -18.48
C MET A 1 -30.63 -42.05 -16.99
N ARG A 2 -31.44 -43.03 -16.56
CA ARG A 2 -31.57 -43.44 -15.14
C ARG A 2 -30.24 -43.77 -14.42
N ASN A 3 -29.32 -44.50 -15.06
CA ASN A 3 -28.01 -44.86 -14.49
C ASN A 3 -27.01 -43.69 -14.38
N LEU A 4 -27.13 -42.69 -15.26
CA LEU A 4 -26.29 -41.49 -15.21
C LEU A 4 -26.71 -40.57 -14.05
N SER A 5 -28.03 -40.42 -13.84
CA SER A 5 -28.60 -39.72 -12.68
C SER A 5 -28.23 -40.37 -11.35
N LEU A 6 -28.21 -41.71 -11.29
CA LEU A 6 -27.82 -42.45 -10.09
C LEU A 6 -26.33 -42.29 -9.77
N ALA A 7 -25.47 -42.28 -10.80
CA ALA A 7 -24.03 -42.06 -10.65
C ALA A 7 -23.71 -40.62 -10.22
N ILE A 8 -24.41 -39.62 -10.77
CA ILE A 8 -24.29 -38.22 -10.35
C ILE A 8 -24.74 -38.04 -8.89
N LEU A 9 -25.84 -38.70 -8.49
CA LEU A 9 -26.31 -38.70 -7.11
C LEU A 9 -25.31 -39.38 -6.15
N PHE A 10 -24.73 -40.52 -6.55
CA PHE A 10 -23.71 -41.21 -5.75
C PHE A 10 -22.44 -40.38 -5.59
N VAL A 11 -22.00 -39.70 -6.65
CA VAL A 11 -20.84 -38.80 -6.61
C VAL A 11 -21.12 -37.60 -5.70
N LEU A 12 -22.30 -36.97 -5.80
CA LEU A 12 -22.72 -35.89 -4.91
C LEU A 12 -22.79 -36.32 -3.44
N VAL A 13 -23.39 -37.49 -3.15
CA VAL A 13 -23.46 -38.05 -1.80
C VAL A 13 -22.06 -38.38 -1.26
N PHE A 14 -21.17 -38.92 -2.10
CA PHE A 14 -19.79 -39.23 -1.71
C PHE A 14 -18.98 -37.96 -1.40
N PHE A 15 -19.15 -36.88 -2.17
CA PHE A 15 -18.54 -35.58 -1.87
C PHE A 15 -19.08 -34.95 -0.58
N ILE A 16 -20.38 -35.10 -0.29
CA ILE A 16 -20.99 -34.63 0.97
C ILE A 16 -20.43 -35.39 2.18
N ILE A 17 -20.31 -36.74 2.10
CA ILE A 17 -19.79 -37.57 3.19
C ILE A 17 -18.32 -37.26 3.48
N ILE A 18 -17.49 -37.07 2.45
CA ILE A 18 -16.06 -36.73 2.62
C ILE A 18 -15.91 -35.33 3.24
N SER A 19 -16.69 -34.35 2.79
CA SER A 19 -16.67 -32.99 3.34
C SER A 19 -17.11 -32.95 4.81
N CYS A 20 -18.15 -33.69 5.18
CA CYS A 20 -18.58 -33.84 6.58
C CYS A 20 -17.50 -34.49 7.45
N SER A 21 -16.88 -35.59 6.99
CA SER A 21 -15.83 -36.28 7.76
C SER A 21 -14.57 -35.42 7.99
N PHE A 22 -14.23 -34.54 7.05
CA PHE A 22 -13.08 -33.65 7.16
C PHE A 22 -13.34 -32.45 8.09
N GLY A 23 -14.54 -31.86 8.03
CA GLY A 23 -14.97 -30.80 8.95
C GLY A 23 -14.94 -31.26 10.41
N ASP A 24 -15.46 -32.47 10.66
CA ASP A 24 -15.52 -33.06 12.00
C ASP A 24 -14.14 -33.36 12.57
N ARG A 25 -13.19 -33.81 11.73
CA ARG A 25 -11.81 -34.04 12.15
C ARG A 25 -11.09 -32.75 12.57
N ARG A 26 -11.26 -31.66 11.82
CA ARG A 26 -10.65 -30.37 12.17
C ARG A 26 -11.26 -29.76 13.44
N LEU A 27 -12.56 -29.96 13.63
CA LEU A 27 -13.22 -29.55 14.87
C LEU A 27 -12.61 -30.27 16.08
N GLU A 28 -12.46 -31.60 16.02
CA GLU A 28 -11.85 -32.36 17.12
C GLU A 28 -10.37 -31.98 17.33
N GLN A 29 -9.63 -31.69 16.26
CA GLN A 29 -8.26 -31.17 16.37
C GLN A 29 -8.22 -29.84 17.13
N ALA A 30 -9.16 -28.92 16.86
CA ALA A 30 -9.26 -27.67 17.58
C ALA A 30 -9.64 -27.86 19.06
N LEU A 31 -10.59 -28.74 19.35
CA LEU A 31 -10.98 -29.10 20.72
C LEU A 31 -9.82 -29.75 21.49
N SER A 32 -9.03 -30.59 20.84
CA SER A 32 -7.82 -31.17 21.45
C SER A 32 -6.74 -30.11 21.66
N PHE A 33 -6.56 -29.17 20.73
CA PHE A 33 -5.58 -28.08 20.83
C PHE A 33 -5.92 -27.08 21.96
N ALA A 34 -7.21 -26.93 22.29
CA ALA A 34 -7.69 -26.07 23.37
C ALA A 34 -7.21 -26.50 24.76
N GLY A 35 -6.81 -27.75 24.96
CA GLY A 35 -6.37 -28.26 26.26
C GLY A 35 -7.44 -28.08 27.32
N ASP A 36 -7.10 -27.43 28.44
CA ASP A 36 -8.01 -27.19 29.56
C ASP A 36 -9.25 -26.36 29.14
N ASN A 37 -9.11 -25.51 28.12
CA ASN A 37 -10.20 -24.66 27.62
C ASN A 37 -11.19 -25.40 26.70
N ARG A 38 -10.98 -26.69 26.43
CA ARG A 38 -11.90 -27.53 25.64
C ARG A 38 -13.35 -27.43 26.15
N THR A 39 -13.52 -27.39 27.46
CA THR A 39 -14.85 -27.35 28.10
C THR A 39 -15.64 -26.09 27.74
N GLU A 40 -14.99 -24.93 27.58
CA GLU A 40 -15.65 -23.69 27.12
C GLU A 40 -16.14 -23.84 25.68
N LEU A 41 -15.33 -24.44 24.79
CA LEU A 41 -15.71 -24.63 23.38
C LEU A 41 -16.85 -25.65 23.23
N GLU A 42 -16.85 -26.73 24.01
CA GLU A 42 -17.93 -27.72 24.02
C GLU A 42 -19.24 -27.14 24.57
N LYS A 43 -19.19 -26.24 25.56
CA LYS A 43 -20.38 -25.52 26.05
C LYS A 43 -21.08 -24.77 24.92
N VAL A 44 -20.35 -24.10 24.03
CA VAL A 44 -20.92 -23.39 22.86
C VAL A 44 -21.62 -24.36 21.91
N LEU A 45 -21.01 -25.50 21.61
CA LEU A 45 -21.61 -26.53 20.74
C LEU A 45 -22.87 -27.14 21.35
N ILE A 46 -22.91 -27.31 22.68
CA ILE A 46 -24.09 -27.79 23.40
C ILE A 46 -25.18 -26.72 23.40
N TYR A 47 -24.82 -25.46 23.65
CA TYR A 47 -25.74 -24.33 23.67
C TYR A 47 -26.54 -24.21 22.37
N TYR A 48 -25.86 -24.32 21.22
CA TYR A 48 -26.51 -24.24 19.90
C TYR A 48 -27.03 -25.57 19.36
N ARG A 49 -27.09 -26.65 20.14
CA ARG A 49 -27.57 -27.97 19.65
C ARG A 49 -28.97 -27.92 19.02
N GLY A 50 -29.82 -27.01 19.47
CA GLY A 50 -31.18 -26.80 18.94
C GLY A 50 -31.27 -25.86 17.73
N ASP A 51 -30.17 -25.20 17.33
CA ASP A 51 -30.12 -24.25 16.22
C ASP A 51 -29.03 -24.67 15.22
N PRO A 52 -29.40 -25.39 14.13
CA PRO A 52 -28.41 -25.94 13.19
C PRO A 52 -27.52 -24.89 12.51
N GLU A 53 -28.03 -23.69 12.22
CA GLU A 53 -27.23 -22.65 11.55
C GLU A 53 -26.23 -22.03 12.53
N LYS A 54 -26.66 -21.68 13.74
CA LYS A 54 -25.74 -21.17 14.77
C LYS A 54 -24.73 -22.24 15.22
N LEU A 55 -25.14 -23.50 15.25
CA LEU A 55 -24.24 -24.62 15.53
C LEU A 55 -23.14 -24.73 14.47
N GLU A 56 -23.47 -24.67 13.17
CA GLU A 56 -22.43 -24.70 12.14
C GLU A 56 -21.56 -23.45 12.16
N ALA A 57 -22.09 -22.28 12.52
CA ALA A 57 -21.29 -21.06 12.71
C ALA A 57 -20.29 -21.22 13.87
N ALA A 58 -20.71 -21.80 14.99
CA ALA A 58 -19.83 -22.15 16.11
C ALA A 58 -18.76 -23.16 15.68
N ARG A 59 -19.14 -24.21 14.93
CA ARG A 59 -18.20 -25.20 14.38
C ARG A 59 -17.19 -24.56 13.43
N PHE A 60 -17.64 -23.62 12.58
CA PHE A 60 -16.78 -22.85 11.68
C PHE A 60 -15.75 -22.03 12.46
N LEU A 61 -16.16 -21.32 13.52
CA LEU A 61 -15.23 -20.54 14.33
C LEU A 61 -14.22 -21.45 15.04
N ILE A 62 -14.71 -22.47 15.75
CA ILE A 62 -13.87 -23.36 16.56
C ILE A 62 -12.87 -24.14 15.69
N ARG A 63 -13.29 -24.72 14.56
CA ARG A 63 -12.38 -25.54 13.72
C ARG A 63 -11.23 -24.74 13.08
N ASN A 64 -11.34 -23.42 13.02
CA ASN A 64 -10.31 -22.53 12.49
C ASN A 64 -9.48 -21.84 13.59
N MET A 65 -9.94 -21.90 14.84
CA MET A 65 -9.35 -21.24 16.00
C MET A 65 -7.88 -21.55 16.32
N PRO A 66 -7.33 -22.75 16.03
CA PRO A 66 -5.91 -23.03 16.28
C PRO A 66 -4.93 -22.12 15.52
N HIS A 67 -5.39 -21.43 14.47
CA HIS A 67 -4.56 -20.45 13.77
C HIS A 67 -4.49 -19.09 14.47
N TRP A 68 -5.52 -18.75 15.26
CA TRP A 68 -5.71 -17.41 15.80
C TRP A 68 -5.10 -17.26 17.19
N TYR A 69 -4.36 -16.16 17.37
CA TYR A 69 -3.66 -15.85 18.60
C TYR A 69 -3.40 -14.35 18.73
N SER A 70 -3.11 -13.88 19.92
CA SER A 70 -2.52 -12.55 20.15
C SER A 70 -1.10 -12.65 20.70
N TYR A 71 -0.38 -11.54 20.69
CA TYR A 71 0.90 -11.39 21.39
C TYR A 71 0.68 -10.79 22.78
N LYS A 72 1.43 -11.26 23.78
CA LYS A 72 1.33 -10.76 25.17
C LYS A 72 2.69 -10.36 25.74
N GLY A 73 2.75 -9.17 26.35
CA GLY A 73 3.92 -8.68 27.08
C GLY A 73 3.75 -7.22 27.49
N TRP A 74 4.36 -6.84 28.62
CA TRP A 74 4.29 -5.48 29.17
C TRP A 74 4.78 -4.41 28.18
N GLN A 75 5.66 -4.79 27.25
CA GLN A 75 6.14 -3.94 26.17
C GLN A 75 5.01 -3.49 25.25
N LEU A 76 4.10 -4.41 24.91
CA LEU A 76 2.97 -4.11 24.03
C LEU A 76 1.98 -3.19 24.75
N ASP A 77 1.67 -3.49 26.02
CA ASP A 77 0.81 -2.64 26.86
C ASP A 77 1.32 -1.20 26.92
N SER A 78 2.65 -1.04 27.06
CA SER A 78 3.31 0.27 27.13
C SER A 78 3.18 1.03 25.81
N VAL A 79 3.46 0.41 24.67
CA VAL A 79 3.35 1.07 23.35
C VAL A 79 1.91 1.39 23.00
N CYS A 80 0.96 0.52 23.35
CA CYS A 80 -0.47 0.78 23.18
C CYS A 80 -0.93 2.04 23.93
N HIS A 81 -0.26 2.43 25.02
CA HIS A 81 -0.53 3.71 25.69
C HIS A 81 0.14 4.91 25.00
N LEU A 82 1.25 4.69 24.28
CA LEU A 82 1.95 5.75 23.55
C LEU A 82 1.22 6.13 22.25
N ILE A 83 0.61 5.16 21.56
CA ILE A 83 -0.14 5.41 20.32
C ILE A 83 -1.40 6.27 20.52
N THR A 84 -1.84 6.46 21.78
CA THR A 84 -2.96 7.37 22.10
C THR A 84 -2.51 8.83 22.25
N GLN A 85 -1.22 9.13 22.05
CA GLN A 85 -0.67 10.49 22.14
C GLN A 85 -0.48 11.09 20.75
N ASP A 86 -0.74 12.40 20.61
CA ASP A 86 -0.66 13.10 19.32
C ASP A 86 0.76 13.16 18.73
N SER A 87 1.79 13.11 19.58
CA SER A 87 3.18 13.09 19.15
C SER A 87 4.06 12.43 20.20
N LEU A 88 5.14 11.77 19.74
CA LEU A 88 6.11 11.12 20.61
C LEU A 88 7.51 11.71 20.37
N PRO A 89 8.32 11.90 21.44
CA PRO A 89 9.71 12.29 21.29
C PRO A 89 10.50 11.27 20.44
N ARG A 90 11.35 11.75 19.52
CA ARG A 90 12.17 10.87 18.65
C ARG A 90 12.98 9.81 19.40
N GLY A 91 13.46 10.13 20.61
CA GLY A 91 14.19 9.18 21.45
C GLY A 91 13.35 7.98 21.84
N LEU A 92 12.08 8.21 22.19
CA LEU A 92 11.12 7.18 22.58
C LEU A 92 10.71 6.32 21.38
N ILE A 93 10.46 6.95 20.22
CA ILE A 93 10.20 6.23 18.96
C ILE A 93 11.35 5.25 18.67
N ARG A 94 12.60 5.73 18.77
CA ARG A 94 13.79 4.90 18.51
C ARG A 94 13.92 3.73 19.50
N GLU A 95 13.62 3.94 20.77
CA GLU A 95 13.63 2.90 21.79
C GLU A 95 12.68 1.76 21.43
N TRP A 96 11.42 2.09 21.15
CA TRP A 96 10.38 1.10 20.85
C TRP A 96 10.50 0.50 19.45
N SER A 97 11.08 1.21 18.49
CA SER A 97 11.35 0.68 17.14
C SER A 97 12.30 -0.53 17.14
N ASN A 98 13.13 -0.68 18.17
CA ASN A 98 14.05 -1.81 18.30
C ASN A 98 13.42 -3.03 19.00
N VAL A 99 12.21 -2.90 19.54
CA VAL A 99 11.52 -3.99 20.23
C VAL A 99 10.90 -4.95 19.22
N SER A 100 11.20 -6.24 19.36
CA SER A 100 10.65 -7.29 18.49
C SER A 100 9.28 -7.75 19.00
N PHE A 101 8.23 -6.95 18.79
CA PHE A 101 6.89 -7.28 19.29
C PHE A 101 6.35 -8.62 18.75
N TYR A 102 6.71 -8.99 17.52
CA TYR A 102 6.30 -10.25 16.88
C TYR A 102 7.03 -11.50 17.42
N SER A 103 8.01 -11.33 18.31
CA SER A 103 8.65 -12.43 19.03
C SER A 103 8.12 -12.60 20.46
N LEU A 104 7.15 -11.79 20.89
CA LEU A 104 6.52 -11.95 22.20
C LEU A 104 5.77 -13.28 22.28
N PRO A 105 5.52 -13.81 23.50
CA PRO A 105 4.72 -15.01 23.69
C PRO A 105 3.34 -14.89 23.04
N LYS A 106 2.92 -15.96 22.37
CA LYS A 106 1.59 -16.09 21.76
C LYS A 106 0.57 -16.59 22.78
N VAL A 107 -0.63 -16.05 22.74
CA VAL A 107 -1.80 -16.52 23.47
C VAL A 107 -2.83 -16.97 22.44
N TYR A 108 -3.03 -18.28 22.29
CA TYR A 108 -3.95 -18.83 21.30
C TYR A 108 -5.39 -18.73 21.77
N ASP A 109 -6.28 -18.29 20.88
CA ASP A 109 -7.70 -18.10 21.20
C ASP A 109 -8.35 -19.38 21.73
N ALA A 110 -8.05 -20.52 21.10
CA ALA A 110 -8.58 -21.83 21.48
C ALA A 110 -8.32 -22.18 22.96
N GLN A 111 -7.27 -21.60 23.55
CA GLN A 111 -6.83 -21.88 24.91
C GLN A 111 -7.35 -20.89 25.96
N VAL A 112 -7.98 -19.77 25.54
CA VAL A 112 -8.39 -18.70 26.48
C VAL A 112 -9.78 -18.12 26.24
N ILE A 113 -10.38 -18.33 25.06
CA ILE A 113 -11.69 -17.76 24.73
C ILE A 113 -12.80 -18.45 25.54
N THR A 114 -13.76 -17.68 26.04
CA THR A 114 -14.87 -18.20 26.85
C THR A 114 -16.08 -18.54 26.02
N ALA A 115 -16.95 -19.40 26.55
CA ALA A 115 -18.23 -19.74 25.93
C ALA A 115 -19.12 -18.49 25.78
N ASP A 116 -19.19 -17.67 26.83
CA ASP A 116 -20.00 -16.44 26.84
C ASP A 116 -19.58 -15.47 25.73
N TYR A 117 -18.27 -15.30 25.50
CA TYR A 117 -17.77 -14.44 24.43
C TYR A 117 -18.20 -14.93 23.04
N LEU A 118 -18.05 -16.24 22.79
CA LEU A 118 -18.43 -16.83 21.50
C LEU A 118 -19.92 -16.78 21.26
N ILE A 119 -20.73 -17.07 22.28
CA ILE A 119 -22.20 -17.01 22.22
C ILE A 119 -22.65 -15.57 21.92
N GLU A 120 -22.15 -14.57 22.66
CA GLU A 120 -22.48 -13.16 22.40
C GLU A 120 -22.08 -12.74 20.96
N ASN A 121 -20.88 -13.12 20.50
CA ASN A 121 -20.44 -12.79 19.14
C ASN A 121 -21.34 -13.44 18.07
N ILE A 122 -21.67 -14.73 18.23
CA ILE A 122 -22.51 -15.47 17.28
C ILE A 122 -23.90 -14.85 17.26
N ASP A 123 -24.52 -14.60 18.41
CA ASP A 123 -25.87 -14.04 18.49
C ASP A 123 -25.92 -12.65 17.85
N LEU A 124 -25.03 -11.72 18.23
CA LEU A 124 -24.97 -10.39 17.64
C LEU A 124 -24.70 -10.41 16.12
N ALA A 125 -23.88 -11.35 15.64
CA ALA A 125 -23.63 -11.50 14.21
C ALA A 125 -24.88 -12.03 13.48
N PHE A 126 -25.60 -12.98 14.07
CA PHE A 126 -26.85 -13.50 13.51
C PHE A 126 -27.95 -12.46 13.47
N ASP A 127 -28.09 -11.64 14.52
CA ASP A 127 -29.11 -10.59 14.59
C ASP A 127 -28.95 -9.65 13.39
N VAL A 128 -27.78 -9.05 13.19
CA VAL A 128 -27.54 -8.16 12.04
C VAL A 128 -27.54 -8.88 10.69
N TRP A 129 -27.22 -10.18 10.65
CA TRP A 129 -27.29 -10.96 9.41
C TRP A 129 -28.74 -11.25 9.00
N LYS A 130 -29.63 -11.54 9.95
CA LYS A 130 -31.04 -11.89 9.69
C LYS A 130 -31.95 -10.66 9.58
N GLU A 131 -31.69 -9.61 10.35
CA GLU A 131 -32.52 -8.41 10.42
C GLU A 131 -32.30 -7.48 9.23
N LYS A 132 -31.05 -7.31 8.78
CA LYS A 132 -30.73 -6.33 7.73
C LYS A 132 -31.16 -6.84 6.35
N SER A 133 -32.00 -6.05 5.67
CA SER A 133 -32.65 -6.40 4.39
C SER A 133 -31.66 -6.74 3.27
N TRP A 134 -30.50 -6.10 3.22
CA TRP A 134 -29.46 -6.37 2.21
C TRP A 134 -28.81 -7.75 2.35
N ASN A 135 -28.98 -8.43 3.49
CA ASN A 135 -28.41 -9.75 3.74
C ASN A 135 -29.32 -10.91 3.35
N ARG A 136 -30.55 -10.66 2.88
CA ARG A 136 -31.53 -11.72 2.50
C ARG A 136 -30.97 -12.78 1.54
N ASN A 137 -30.07 -12.37 0.64
CA ASN A 137 -29.42 -13.23 -0.35
C ASN A 137 -27.94 -13.54 -0.04
N LEU A 138 -27.44 -13.13 1.13
CA LEU A 138 -26.07 -13.41 1.55
C LEU A 138 -25.98 -14.88 2.01
N LYS A 139 -25.15 -15.66 1.32
CA LYS A 139 -24.98 -17.08 1.63
C LYS A 139 -24.31 -17.27 2.98
N PHE A 140 -24.60 -18.39 3.65
CA PHE A 140 -24.01 -18.74 4.93
C PHE A 140 -22.47 -18.70 4.92
N ASP A 141 -21.81 -19.22 3.88
CA ASP A 141 -20.34 -19.17 3.78
C ASP A 141 -19.80 -17.73 3.69
N ASP A 142 -20.50 -16.83 2.99
CA ASP A 142 -20.13 -15.41 2.93
C ASP A 142 -20.37 -14.74 4.29
N PHE A 143 -21.44 -15.08 5.01
CA PHE A 143 -21.68 -14.63 6.38
C PHE A 143 -20.54 -15.07 7.32
N CYS A 144 -20.12 -16.34 7.24
CA CYS A 144 -19.04 -16.90 8.06
C CYS A 144 -17.71 -16.18 7.87
N GLU A 145 -17.40 -15.69 6.67
CA GLU A 145 -16.13 -15.00 6.37
C GLU A 145 -16.21 -13.47 6.53
N LEU A 146 -17.37 -12.86 6.27
CA LEU A 146 -17.49 -11.41 6.10
C LEU A 146 -18.19 -10.68 7.24
N ILE A 147 -18.94 -11.38 8.11
CA ILE A 147 -19.70 -10.78 9.22
C ILE A 147 -19.41 -11.48 10.55
N LEU A 148 -19.49 -12.81 10.58
CA LEU A 148 -19.35 -13.65 11.78
C LEU A 148 -18.03 -13.51 12.55
N PRO A 149 -16.84 -13.38 11.92
CA PRO A 149 -15.58 -13.50 12.63
C PRO A 149 -15.42 -12.47 13.75
N TYR A 150 -15.04 -12.94 14.93
CA TYR A 150 -14.79 -12.11 16.12
C TYR A 150 -13.40 -11.45 16.10
N ARG A 151 -12.57 -11.76 15.09
CA ARG A 151 -11.17 -11.38 14.98
C ARG A 151 -10.78 -11.18 13.51
N ILE A 152 -9.72 -10.42 13.28
CA ILE A 152 -9.14 -10.06 11.99
C ILE A 152 -7.78 -10.75 11.80
N ASP A 153 -6.84 -10.59 12.75
CA ASP A 153 -5.54 -11.25 12.75
C ASP A 153 -5.04 -11.49 14.19
N ASN A 154 -4.05 -10.74 14.66
CA ASN A 154 -3.34 -11.02 15.92
C ASN A 154 -3.59 -10.02 17.06
N GLU A 155 -4.70 -9.29 17.01
CA GLU A 155 -5.12 -8.34 18.04
C GLU A 155 -5.45 -9.04 19.37
N PRO A 156 -5.40 -8.38 20.53
CA PRO A 156 -5.97 -8.95 21.75
C PRO A 156 -7.48 -9.19 21.62
N LEU A 157 -8.00 -10.27 22.24
CA LEU A 157 -9.45 -10.50 22.33
C LEU A 157 -10.10 -9.36 23.12
N SER A 158 -11.19 -8.82 22.58
CA SER A 158 -11.96 -7.76 23.23
C SER A 158 -13.43 -7.79 22.84
N SER A 159 -14.27 -7.23 23.70
CA SER A 159 -15.72 -7.10 23.48
C SER A 159 -16.05 -5.97 22.51
N TRP A 160 -15.39 -5.94 21.35
CA TRP A 160 -15.56 -4.90 20.34
C TRP A 160 -16.94 -4.97 19.68
N ARG A 161 -17.46 -6.17 19.36
CA ARG A 161 -18.67 -6.28 18.51
C ARG A 161 -19.85 -5.54 19.10
N LYS A 162 -20.12 -5.78 20.39
CA LYS A 162 -21.18 -5.07 21.11
C LYS A 162 -20.95 -3.57 21.16
N LEU A 163 -19.72 -3.14 21.47
CA LEU A 163 -19.35 -1.72 21.52
C LEU A 163 -19.58 -1.00 20.18
N TYR A 164 -19.14 -1.59 19.06
CA TYR A 164 -19.33 -1.02 17.74
C TYR A 164 -20.80 -1.09 17.30
N HIS A 165 -21.49 -2.19 17.60
CA HIS A 165 -22.91 -2.35 17.28
C HIS A 165 -23.74 -1.27 17.98
N ASP A 166 -23.61 -1.15 19.31
CA ASP A 166 -24.40 -0.22 20.12
C ASP A 166 -24.17 1.24 19.70
N TYR A 167 -23.03 1.58 19.08
CA TYR A 167 -22.78 2.91 18.55
C TYR A 167 -23.21 3.06 17.08
N TYR A 168 -22.63 2.26 16.17
CA TYR A 168 -22.78 2.44 14.73
C TYR A 168 -24.10 1.90 14.19
N ALA A 169 -24.68 0.84 14.78
CA ALA A 169 -25.96 0.31 14.32
C ALA A 169 -27.09 1.29 14.65
N LEU A 170 -27.10 1.83 15.88
CA LEU A 170 -28.05 2.88 16.27
C LEU A 170 -27.94 4.11 15.37
N LEU A 171 -26.70 4.53 15.06
CA LEU A 171 -26.47 5.65 14.16
C LEU A 171 -27.02 5.33 12.77
N LEU A 172 -26.61 4.21 12.17
CA LEU A 172 -27.02 3.81 10.82
C LEU A 172 -28.54 3.75 10.69
N ASP A 173 -29.21 3.10 11.64
CA ASP A 173 -30.67 2.96 11.64
C ASP A 173 -31.36 4.33 11.82
N SER A 174 -30.74 5.29 12.50
CA SER A 174 -31.32 6.64 12.62
C SER A 174 -31.32 7.44 11.31
N VAL A 175 -30.40 7.14 10.38
CA VAL A 175 -30.18 7.94 9.15
C VAL A 175 -30.47 7.18 7.86
N TYR A 176 -30.56 5.85 7.89
CA TYR A 176 -30.74 5.02 6.71
C TYR A 176 -31.64 3.81 6.98
N GLN A 177 -32.72 3.72 6.21
CA GLN A 177 -33.73 2.65 6.29
C GLN A 177 -33.91 1.91 4.94
N GLY A 178 -32.96 2.11 4.01
CA GLY A 178 -33.00 1.51 2.67
C GLY A 178 -32.46 0.07 2.64
N GLU A 179 -32.56 -0.57 1.47
CA GLU A 179 -32.10 -1.95 1.26
C GLU A 179 -30.75 -2.06 0.53
N ASP A 180 -30.15 -0.94 0.12
CA ASP A 180 -28.86 -0.93 -0.57
C ASP A 180 -27.68 -0.94 0.42
N VAL A 181 -26.89 -2.02 0.38
CA VAL A 181 -25.69 -2.20 1.22
C VAL A 181 -24.56 -1.21 0.89
N VAL A 182 -24.46 -0.76 -0.37
CA VAL A 182 -23.45 0.21 -0.79
C VAL A 182 -23.76 1.59 -0.20
N GLU A 183 -25.04 1.95 -0.12
CA GLU A 183 -25.47 3.16 0.57
C GLU A 183 -25.22 3.07 2.08
N ALA A 184 -25.60 1.96 2.72
CA ALA A 184 -25.33 1.74 4.14
C ALA A 184 -23.84 1.87 4.47
N CYS A 185 -22.98 1.26 3.64
CA CYS A 185 -21.54 1.37 3.76
C CYS A 185 -21.06 2.82 3.61
N ARG A 186 -21.57 3.56 2.63
CA ARG A 186 -21.19 4.97 2.42
C ARG A 186 -21.58 5.86 3.59
N VAL A 187 -22.74 5.63 4.18
CA VAL A 187 -23.19 6.35 5.38
C VAL A 187 -22.21 6.14 6.53
N LEU A 188 -21.84 4.89 6.82
CA LEU A 188 -20.86 4.59 7.88
C LEU A 188 -19.47 5.16 7.55
N CYS A 189 -19.01 5.09 6.30
CA CYS A 189 -17.75 5.72 5.89
C CYS A 189 -17.71 7.21 6.24
N LYS A 190 -18.82 7.95 6.01
CA LYS A 190 -18.89 9.37 6.38
C LYS A 190 -18.77 9.60 7.88
N GLU A 191 -19.33 8.73 8.71
CA GLU A 191 -19.19 8.85 10.17
C GLU A 191 -17.80 8.48 10.67
N LEU A 192 -17.20 7.43 10.08
CA LEU A 192 -15.81 7.06 10.36
C LEU A 192 -14.86 8.21 9.98
N HIS A 193 -15.08 8.84 8.83
CA HIS A 193 -14.32 10.00 8.39
C HIS A 193 -14.43 11.18 9.37
N LYS A 194 -15.64 11.49 9.86
CA LYS A 194 -15.85 12.54 10.86
C LYS A 194 -15.13 12.25 12.18
N LYS A 195 -15.09 10.98 12.59
CA LYS A 195 -14.38 10.55 13.80
C LYS A 195 -12.86 10.69 13.65
N GLY A 196 -12.34 10.59 12.42
CA GLY A 196 -10.94 10.75 12.09
C GLY A 196 -10.10 9.54 12.45
N PHE A 197 -8.93 9.45 11.82
CA PHE A 197 -7.94 8.41 12.07
C PHE A 197 -6.54 9.03 12.14
N HIS A 198 -5.79 8.72 13.19
CA HIS A 198 -4.43 9.22 13.37
C HIS A 198 -3.41 8.23 12.81
N TYR A 199 -2.82 8.56 11.66
CA TYR A 199 -1.78 7.71 11.07
C TYR A 199 -0.48 7.78 11.88
N PHE A 200 -0.13 6.66 12.51
CA PHE A 200 1.09 6.49 13.29
C PHE A 200 1.87 5.29 12.73
N THR A 201 2.94 5.58 11.98
CA THR A 201 3.70 4.55 11.26
C THR A 201 5.09 4.28 11.83
N ASP A 202 5.47 4.96 12.91
CA ASP A 202 6.85 5.01 13.39
C ASP A 202 7.27 3.76 14.19
N ILE A 203 6.34 3.02 14.78
CA ILE A 203 6.64 1.80 15.58
C ILE A 203 5.80 0.64 15.06
N THR A 204 6.47 -0.42 14.59
CA THR A 204 5.80 -1.60 14.03
C THR A 204 5.29 -2.51 15.16
N ILE A 205 3.97 -2.56 15.34
CA ILE A 205 3.29 -3.38 16.35
C ILE A 205 2.30 -4.38 15.73
N PRO A 206 1.95 -5.47 16.45
CA PRO A 206 0.77 -6.30 16.17
C PRO A 206 -0.51 -5.48 16.03
N HIS A 207 -1.61 -6.13 15.61
CA HIS A 207 -2.91 -5.47 15.49
C HIS A 207 -3.39 -4.92 16.83
N ILE A 208 -4.01 -3.75 16.77
CA ILE A 208 -4.50 -3.04 17.96
C ILE A 208 -5.82 -3.67 18.42
N ASP A 209 -6.01 -3.73 19.74
CA ASP A 209 -7.25 -4.12 20.38
C ASP A 209 -8.47 -3.35 19.80
N GLY A 210 -9.53 -4.06 19.43
CA GLY A 210 -10.70 -3.44 18.79
C GLY A 210 -11.38 -2.35 19.64
N THR A 211 -11.41 -2.48 20.97
CA THR A 211 -11.99 -1.47 21.86
C THR A 211 -11.08 -0.26 22.04
N LEU A 212 -9.75 -0.46 22.04
CA LEU A 212 -8.79 0.63 22.02
C LEU A 212 -8.89 1.42 20.72
N LEU A 213 -8.95 0.71 19.59
CA LEU A 213 -9.10 1.29 18.26
C LEU A 213 -10.41 2.08 18.12
N PHE A 214 -11.50 1.66 18.77
CA PHE A 214 -12.75 2.42 18.82
C PHE A 214 -12.59 3.77 19.54
N ARG A 215 -11.84 3.79 20.65
CA ARG A 215 -11.66 4.98 21.49
C ARG A 215 -10.63 5.93 20.91
N HIS A 216 -9.55 5.38 20.35
CA HIS A 216 -8.42 6.10 19.78
C HIS A 216 -8.07 5.49 18.42
N PRO A 217 -8.79 5.86 17.33
CA PRO A 217 -8.49 5.36 15.99
C PRO A 217 -7.12 5.85 15.54
N ALA A 218 -6.12 4.98 15.62
CA ALA A 218 -4.75 5.29 15.28
C ALA A 218 -3.99 4.06 14.79
N GLY A 219 -2.96 4.27 13.96
CA GLY A 219 -2.06 3.21 13.50
C GLY A 219 -1.72 3.29 12.01
N TYR A 220 -1.52 2.13 11.38
CA TYR A 220 -1.20 1.98 9.96
C TYR A 220 -2.47 1.95 9.10
N CYS A 221 -2.30 1.93 7.77
CA CYS A 221 -3.40 1.63 6.83
C CYS A 221 -4.13 0.32 7.16
N ARG A 222 -3.44 -0.65 7.79
CA ARG A 222 -4.01 -1.89 8.32
C ARG A 222 -5.00 -1.63 9.45
N ASP A 223 -4.61 -0.85 10.45
CA ASP A 223 -5.48 -0.57 11.60
C ASP A 223 -6.66 0.34 11.20
N ALA A 224 -6.50 1.20 10.18
CA ALA A 224 -7.62 1.91 9.55
C ALA A 224 -8.62 0.96 8.87
N CYS A 225 -8.11 -0.09 8.21
CA CYS A 225 -8.95 -1.16 7.66
C CYS A 225 -9.69 -1.92 8.76
N ASP A 226 -9.03 -2.20 9.88
CA ASP A 226 -9.60 -2.93 11.00
C ASP A 226 -10.73 -2.13 11.68
N PHE A 227 -10.49 -0.85 11.93
CA PHE A 227 -11.47 0.07 12.50
C PHE A 227 -12.75 0.12 11.66
N THR A 228 -12.57 0.27 10.34
CA THR A 228 -13.66 0.27 9.37
C THR A 228 -14.36 -1.09 9.34
N LEU A 229 -13.60 -2.18 9.32
CA LEU A 229 -14.15 -3.53 9.25
C LEU A 229 -14.98 -3.88 10.49
N TYR A 230 -14.55 -3.50 11.70
CA TYR A 230 -15.35 -3.69 12.92
C TYR A 230 -16.68 -2.95 12.85
N ALA A 231 -16.69 -1.68 12.44
CA ALA A 231 -17.93 -0.90 12.33
C ALA A 231 -18.90 -1.51 11.32
N MET A 232 -18.40 -1.92 10.16
CA MET A 232 -19.20 -2.53 9.10
C MET A 232 -19.77 -3.88 9.53
N ARG A 233 -18.93 -4.78 10.09
CA ARG A 233 -19.38 -6.10 10.57
C ARG A 233 -20.40 -6.00 11.69
N ALA A 234 -20.21 -5.05 12.61
CA ALA A 234 -21.16 -4.80 13.69
C ALA A 234 -22.52 -4.30 13.19
N CYS A 235 -22.60 -3.76 11.98
CA CYS A 235 -23.87 -3.32 11.36
C CYS A 235 -24.42 -4.32 10.32
N GLY A 236 -23.85 -5.53 10.23
CA GLY A 236 -24.25 -6.53 9.25
C GLY A 236 -23.86 -6.18 7.81
N ILE A 237 -22.85 -5.35 7.60
CA ILE A 237 -22.34 -5.01 6.27
C ILE A 237 -21.18 -5.98 5.95
N PRO A 238 -21.31 -6.83 4.90
CA PRO A 238 -20.34 -7.88 4.59
C PRO A 238 -19.05 -7.31 3.97
N VAL A 239 -17.98 -7.23 4.77
CA VAL A 239 -16.70 -6.66 4.35
C VAL A 239 -15.51 -7.58 4.62
N ALA A 240 -14.44 -7.38 3.86
CA ALA A 240 -13.15 -8.02 4.07
C ALA A 240 -12.00 -7.02 3.91
N THR A 241 -10.84 -7.36 4.47
CA THR A 241 -9.57 -6.67 4.21
C THR A 241 -8.79 -7.41 3.13
N GLU A 242 -8.36 -6.66 2.12
CA GLU A 242 -7.52 -7.15 1.02
C GLU A 242 -6.22 -6.37 0.95
N PHE A 243 -5.20 -6.93 0.32
CA PHE A 243 -3.88 -6.33 0.23
C PHE A 243 -3.09 -6.81 -0.99
N PHE A 244 -2.04 -6.07 -1.34
CA PHE A 244 -0.94 -6.58 -2.16
C PHE A 244 0.33 -6.65 -1.32
N ARG A 245 1.19 -7.64 -1.58
CA ARG A 245 2.45 -7.78 -0.83
C ARG A 245 3.40 -6.60 -1.06
N TYR A 246 3.49 -6.15 -2.32
CA TYR A 246 4.35 -5.06 -2.71
C TYR A 246 3.93 -4.51 -4.08
N ALA A 247 3.79 -3.20 -4.17
CA ALA A 247 3.55 -2.51 -5.43
C ALA A 247 4.86 -1.85 -5.91
N PRO A 248 5.43 -2.21 -7.07
CA PRO A 248 6.76 -1.75 -7.49
C PRO A 248 6.82 -0.24 -7.79
N ASP A 249 5.70 0.37 -8.13
CA ASP A 249 5.53 1.82 -8.32
C ASP A 249 5.32 2.56 -7.00
N TYR A 250 4.58 1.98 -6.05
CA TYR A 250 4.33 2.58 -4.73
C TYR A 250 5.50 2.38 -3.75
N GLN A 251 6.19 1.24 -3.86
CA GLN A 251 7.32 0.74 -3.07
C GLN A 251 7.03 0.29 -1.64
N HIS A 252 5.77 -0.01 -1.34
CA HIS A 252 5.35 -0.46 -0.02
C HIS A 252 4.27 -1.55 -0.13
N PHE A 253 3.97 -2.16 1.01
CA PHE A 253 2.73 -2.90 1.26
C PHE A 253 1.56 -1.92 1.34
N HIS A 254 0.35 -2.39 1.01
CA HIS A 254 -0.88 -1.65 1.29
C HIS A 254 -2.06 -2.62 1.44
N SER A 255 -2.98 -2.27 2.32
CA SER A 255 -4.26 -2.95 2.53
C SER A 255 -5.42 -1.97 2.40
N TRP A 256 -6.58 -2.47 2.00
CA TRP A 256 -7.82 -1.72 1.85
C TRP A 256 -9.03 -2.60 2.19
N ASN A 257 -10.20 -1.99 2.39
CA ASN A 257 -11.43 -2.72 2.61
C ASN A 257 -12.16 -3.02 1.29
N THR A 258 -12.89 -4.13 1.28
CA THR A 258 -13.80 -4.48 0.19
C THR A 258 -15.18 -4.84 0.73
N LEU A 259 -16.21 -4.31 0.08
CA LEU A 259 -17.61 -4.58 0.37
C LEU A 259 -18.14 -5.62 -0.61
N ARG A 260 -18.78 -6.68 -0.13
CA ARG A 260 -19.53 -7.60 -0.98
C ARG A 260 -20.94 -7.06 -1.23
N ASP A 261 -21.23 -6.64 -2.45
CA ASP A 261 -22.57 -6.22 -2.84
C ASP A 261 -23.54 -7.41 -2.90
N THR A 262 -24.84 -7.11 -2.94
CA THR A 262 -25.95 -8.05 -3.14
C THR A 262 -25.82 -8.88 -4.43
N THR A 263 -25.10 -8.35 -5.43
CA THR A 263 -24.76 -9.03 -6.70
C THR A 263 -23.63 -10.06 -6.55
N GLY A 264 -22.93 -10.10 -5.42
CA GLY A 264 -21.73 -10.91 -5.19
C GLY A 264 -20.42 -10.24 -5.64
N ARG A 265 -20.48 -9.05 -6.24
CA ARG A 265 -19.29 -8.28 -6.61
C ARG A 265 -18.63 -7.68 -5.36
N PHE A 266 -17.30 -7.66 -5.36
CA PHE A 266 -16.52 -6.96 -4.34
C PHE A 266 -16.18 -5.54 -4.82
N ILE A 267 -16.56 -4.55 -4.01
CA ILE A 267 -16.36 -3.13 -4.25
C ILE A 267 -15.24 -2.65 -3.34
N VAL A 268 -14.22 -2.04 -3.94
CA VAL A 268 -13.07 -1.46 -3.23
C VAL A 268 -13.50 -0.15 -2.61
N PHE A 269 -13.12 0.09 -1.36
CA PHE A 269 -13.31 1.36 -0.69
C PHE A 269 -12.30 1.55 0.44
N ASP A 270 -12.17 2.78 0.89
CA ASP A 270 -11.62 3.13 2.19
C ASP A 270 -12.52 4.19 2.84
N SER A 271 -12.35 4.46 4.14
CA SER A 271 -13.20 5.39 4.87
C SER A 271 -12.80 6.86 4.69
N GLU A 272 -11.76 7.17 3.92
CA GLU A 272 -11.18 8.52 3.84
C GLU A 272 -11.21 9.13 2.44
N GLU A 273 -10.63 8.46 1.45
CA GLU A 273 -10.41 8.96 0.10
C GLU A 273 -11.27 8.25 -0.96
N LEU A 274 -11.61 6.97 -0.76
CA LEU A 274 -12.28 6.14 -1.76
C LEU A 274 -13.68 5.70 -1.33
N GLU A 275 -14.68 6.55 -1.59
CA GLU A 275 -16.08 6.21 -1.33
C GLU A 275 -16.54 4.93 -2.05
N PRO A 276 -17.36 4.08 -1.39
CA PRO A 276 -17.91 2.87 -1.98
C PRO A 276 -18.91 3.19 -3.09
N THR A 277 -18.63 2.68 -4.30
CA THR A 277 -19.50 2.80 -5.49
C THR A 277 -19.45 1.54 -6.35
N ARG A 278 -20.55 1.25 -7.07
CA ARG A 278 -20.61 0.16 -8.05
C ARG A 278 -19.84 0.48 -9.34
N GLU A 279 -19.45 1.73 -9.55
CA GLU A 279 -18.55 2.10 -10.63
C GLU A 279 -17.17 1.47 -10.40
N PRO A 280 -16.55 0.85 -11.42
CA PRO A 280 -15.18 0.37 -11.30
C PRO A 280 -14.23 1.50 -10.89
N ARG A 281 -13.66 1.40 -9.69
CA ARG A 281 -12.60 2.28 -9.21
C ARG A 281 -11.36 1.49 -8.85
N SER A 282 -10.23 2.19 -8.85
CA SER A 282 -8.94 1.68 -8.45
C SER A 282 -8.20 2.78 -7.70
N ASP A 283 -7.40 2.41 -6.72
CA ASP A 283 -6.45 3.30 -6.06
C ASP A 283 -5.24 3.65 -6.96
N GLY A 284 -5.22 3.15 -8.20
CA GLY A 284 -4.20 3.44 -9.22
C GLY A 284 -2.88 2.70 -9.02
N ARG A 285 -2.68 2.00 -7.89
CA ARG A 285 -1.44 1.30 -7.57
C ARG A 285 -1.37 -0.06 -8.28
N ARG A 286 -0.20 -0.39 -8.83
CA ARG A 286 0.10 -1.69 -9.44
C ARG A 286 0.24 -2.76 -8.38
N LYS A 287 -0.70 -3.69 -8.31
CA LYS A 287 -0.83 -4.72 -7.27
C LYS A 287 0.05 -5.93 -7.57
N GLY A 288 0.14 -6.32 -8.85
CA GLY A 288 0.71 -7.61 -9.27
C GLY A 288 -0.23 -8.78 -8.93
N LYS A 289 -0.51 -8.93 -7.63
CA LYS A 289 -1.47 -9.85 -7.03
C LYS A 289 -2.20 -9.18 -5.86
N ALA A 290 -3.49 -9.49 -5.71
CA ALA A 290 -4.29 -9.09 -4.57
C ALA A 290 -4.73 -10.33 -3.78
N TYR A 291 -4.59 -10.27 -2.46
CA TYR A 291 -4.96 -11.32 -1.53
C TYR A 291 -5.96 -10.80 -0.50
N ARG A 292 -6.88 -11.67 -0.08
CA ARG A 292 -7.84 -11.40 0.99
C ARG A 292 -7.48 -12.19 2.24
N TYR A 293 -7.55 -11.56 3.40
CA TYR A 293 -7.56 -12.24 4.68
C TYR A 293 -8.91 -12.92 4.92
N CYS A 294 -8.88 -14.23 5.17
CA CYS A 294 -10.05 -15.04 5.48
C CYS A 294 -9.96 -15.58 6.91
N PHE A 295 -11.09 -15.69 7.59
CA PHE A 295 -11.13 -16.32 8.90
C PHE A 295 -11.01 -17.85 8.77
N GLY A 296 -11.62 -18.41 7.72
CA GLY A 296 -11.60 -19.83 7.43
C GLY A 296 -10.41 -20.25 6.58
N VAL A 297 -9.96 -21.50 6.79
CA VAL A 297 -9.01 -22.16 5.88
C VAL A 297 -9.57 -22.19 4.47
N GLN A 298 -8.83 -21.61 3.54
CA GLN A 298 -9.09 -21.62 2.10
C GLN A 298 -8.55 -22.89 1.45
N GLU A 299 -9.27 -23.39 0.46
CA GLU A 299 -8.77 -24.45 -0.42
C GLU A 299 -7.61 -23.91 -1.26
N THR A 300 -6.45 -24.58 -1.21
CA THR A 300 -5.33 -24.20 -2.06
C THR A 300 -5.64 -24.56 -3.51
N LEU A 301 -5.16 -23.73 -4.44
CA LEU A 301 -5.13 -24.07 -5.87
C LEU A 301 -4.42 -25.41 -6.14
N ASN A 302 -3.53 -25.82 -5.23
CA ASN A 302 -2.89 -27.11 -5.25
C ASN A 302 -3.02 -27.81 -3.88
N PRO A 303 -3.93 -28.80 -3.73
CA PRO A 303 -4.11 -29.53 -2.48
C PRO A 303 -2.90 -30.42 -2.12
N ALA A 304 -1.96 -30.63 -3.04
CA ALA A 304 -0.74 -31.44 -2.83
C ALA A 304 0.48 -30.62 -2.32
N ILE A 305 0.27 -29.35 -1.96
CA ILE A 305 1.32 -28.54 -1.31
C ILE A 305 1.60 -29.13 0.07
N ASP A 306 2.86 -29.51 0.29
CA ASP A 306 3.35 -29.91 1.60
C ASP A 306 3.55 -28.65 2.47
N LEU A 307 2.56 -28.38 3.33
CA LEU A 307 2.58 -27.22 4.24
C LEU A 307 3.62 -27.37 5.36
N THR A 308 4.19 -28.57 5.56
CA THR A 308 5.27 -28.80 6.51
C THR A 308 6.64 -28.49 5.93
N ASP A 309 6.73 -28.35 4.60
CA ASP A 309 7.97 -28.00 3.92
C ASP A 309 8.38 -26.55 4.24
N THR A 310 9.32 -26.41 5.17
CA THR A 310 9.84 -25.11 5.62
C THR A 310 10.61 -24.37 4.53
N ARG A 311 10.96 -25.02 3.42
CA ARG A 311 11.56 -24.38 2.24
C ARG A 311 10.56 -23.51 1.48
N ILE A 312 9.26 -23.76 1.64
CA ILE A 312 8.21 -22.90 1.11
C ILE A 312 8.09 -21.67 2.01
N PRO A 313 8.22 -20.44 1.47
CA PRO A 313 8.07 -19.22 2.26
C PRO A 313 6.72 -19.19 3.02
N SER A 314 6.73 -18.70 4.26
CA SER A 314 5.58 -18.73 5.17
C SER A 314 4.29 -18.15 4.55
N PHE A 315 4.43 -17.10 3.74
CA PHE A 315 3.32 -16.50 3.00
C PHE A 315 2.55 -17.53 2.14
N PHE A 316 3.25 -18.39 1.40
CA PHE A 316 2.64 -19.39 0.52
C PHE A 316 2.16 -20.64 1.25
N ARG A 317 2.53 -20.79 2.53
CA ARG A 317 1.97 -21.81 3.43
C ARG A 317 0.72 -21.34 4.17
N ASN A 318 0.43 -20.03 4.14
CA ASN A 318 -0.73 -19.49 4.83
C ASN A 318 -2.03 -19.84 4.09
N ARG A 319 -2.82 -20.72 4.72
CA ARG A 319 -4.11 -21.19 4.19
C ARG A 319 -5.27 -20.23 4.46
N TYR A 320 -5.04 -19.13 5.16
CA TYR A 320 -6.04 -18.11 5.48
C TYR A 320 -5.98 -16.92 4.52
N LEU A 321 -5.28 -17.09 3.39
CA LEU A 321 -5.19 -16.12 2.31
C LEU A 321 -5.88 -16.66 1.06
N LYS A 322 -6.69 -15.81 0.43
CA LYS A 322 -7.34 -16.10 -0.85
C LYS A 322 -6.81 -15.18 -1.95
N ASP A 323 -6.37 -15.74 -3.07
CA ASP A 323 -6.09 -14.94 -4.28
C ASP A 323 -7.41 -14.39 -4.84
N VAL A 324 -7.52 -13.07 -4.82
CA VAL A 324 -8.70 -12.30 -5.26
C VAL A 324 -8.35 -11.36 -6.41
N THR A 325 -7.22 -11.58 -7.08
CA THR A 325 -6.73 -10.74 -8.18
C THR A 325 -7.75 -10.65 -9.33
N VAL A 326 -8.58 -11.68 -9.51
CA VAL A 326 -9.67 -11.72 -10.50
C VAL A 326 -10.77 -10.68 -10.23
N ASN A 327 -10.88 -10.14 -9.02
CA ASN A 327 -11.83 -9.07 -8.70
C ASN A 327 -11.40 -7.72 -9.30
N TYR A 328 -10.12 -7.57 -9.64
CA TYR A 328 -9.51 -6.32 -10.10
C TYR A 328 -9.19 -6.33 -11.58
N PHE A 329 -8.87 -7.51 -12.12
CA PHE A 329 -8.40 -7.67 -13.49
C PHE A 329 -9.06 -8.87 -14.16
N VAL A 330 -9.08 -8.85 -15.49
CA VAL A 330 -9.60 -9.96 -16.28
C VAL A 330 -8.83 -11.24 -15.95
N LYS A 331 -9.58 -12.30 -15.65
CA LYS A 331 -9.05 -13.65 -15.42
C LYS A 331 -8.09 -14.04 -16.53
N ASN A 332 -6.91 -14.48 -16.14
CA ASN A 332 -5.86 -14.79 -17.10
C ASN A 332 -4.95 -15.93 -16.62
N LYS A 333 -4.12 -16.43 -17.53
CA LYS A 333 -3.07 -17.42 -17.26
C LYS A 333 -1.82 -17.03 -18.03
N LEU A 334 -0.68 -17.27 -17.43
CA LEU A 334 0.63 -17.12 -18.05
C LEU A 334 1.39 -18.43 -17.88
N THR A 335 1.72 -19.07 -18.99
CA THR A 335 2.57 -20.26 -19.02
C THR A 335 3.95 -19.91 -19.55
N VAL A 336 4.99 -20.24 -18.79
CA VAL A 336 6.39 -19.90 -19.11
C VAL A 336 7.23 -21.17 -19.13
N PRO A 337 8.11 -21.36 -20.13
CA PRO A 337 9.06 -22.47 -20.14
C PRO A 337 10.17 -22.26 -19.12
N VAL A 338 10.53 -23.32 -18.41
CA VAL A 338 11.54 -23.33 -17.34
C VAL A 338 12.49 -24.51 -17.49
N LYS A 339 13.77 -24.28 -17.21
CA LYS A 339 14.83 -25.30 -17.32
C LYS A 339 15.17 -25.99 -15.99
N THR A 340 14.72 -25.41 -14.87
CA THR A 340 15.00 -25.94 -13.53
C THR A 340 14.18 -27.21 -13.24
N LYS A 341 14.70 -28.04 -12.34
CA LYS A 341 14.04 -29.25 -11.85
C LYS A 341 13.20 -29.01 -10.60
N GLU A 342 13.29 -27.83 -10.01
CA GLU A 342 12.56 -27.47 -8.80
C GLU A 342 11.05 -27.69 -8.96
N ARG A 343 10.42 -28.14 -7.87
CA ARG A 343 9.00 -28.47 -7.85
C ARG A 343 8.13 -27.22 -7.85
N TYR A 344 8.46 -26.24 -7.00
CA TYR A 344 7.74 -24.98 -6.89
C TYR A 344 8.58 -23.84 -7.45
N LEU A 345 7.92 -22.98 -8.22
CA LEU A 345 8.50 -21.74 -8.71
C LEU A 345 7.65 -20.57 -8.29
N TYR A 346 8.30 -19.43 -8.17
CA TYR A 346 7.72 -18.20 -7.68
C TYR A 346 7.85 -17.13 -8.73
N VAL A 347 6.86 -16.24 -8.81
CA VAL A 347 6.97 -15.01 -9.58
C VAL A 347 7.09 -13.84 -8.61
N GLY A 348 8.04 -12.95 -8.87
CA GLY A 348 8.31 -11.79 -8.02
C GLY A 348 8.21 -10.47 -8.76
N VAL A 349 8.03 -9.40 -7.98
CA VAL A 349 8.12 -8.00 -8.41
C VAL A 349 9.34 -7.35 -7.78
N PHE A 350 9.88 -6.34 -8.45
CA PHE A 350 11.10 -5.68 -8.02
C PHE A 350 10.89 -4.81 -6.77
N SER A 351 11.84 -4.85 -5.84
CA SER A 351 12.04 -3.89 -4.75
C SER A 351 13.55 -3.57 -4.66
N PRO A 352 13.94 -2.36 -4.21
CA PRO A 352 15.36 -1.99 -4.00
C PRO A 352 16.12 -2.96 -3.07
N ASN A 353 15.40 -3.65 -2.18
CA ASN A 353 15.96 -4.61 -1.21
C ASN A 353 15.99 -6.05 -1.73
N GLY A 354 15.66 -6.27 -3.00
CA GLY A 354 15.54 -7.59 -3.62
C GLY A 354 14.12 -7.90 -4.08
N TRP A 355 13.96 -8.91 -4.93
CA TRP A 355 12.65 -9.26 -5.48
C TRP A 355 11.70 -9.76 -4.38
N VAL A 356 10.45 -9.31 -4.42
CA VAL A 356 9.38 -9.76 -3.52
C VAL A 356 8.54 -10.80 -4.26
N LEU A 357 8.55 -12.04 -3.77
CA LEU A 357 7.74 -13.12 -4.33
C LEU A 357 6.26 -12.84 -4.08
N ILE A 358 5.42 -12.89 -5.11
CA ILE A 358 3.99 -12.55 -4.99
C ILE A 358 3.06 -13.70 -5.33
N ASP A 359 3.51 -14.73 -6.06
CA ASP A 359 2.71 -15.93 -6.34
C ASP A 359 3.60 -17.17 -6.45
N MET A 360 3.00 -18.35 -6.30
CA MET A 360 3.67 -19.65 -6.35
C MET A 360 2.90 -20.61 -7.25
N ALA A 361 3.62 -21.37 -8.08
CA ALA A 361 3.04 -22.41 -8.92
C ALA A 361 3.91 -23.68 -8.90
N GLU A 362 3.27 -24.84 -9.03
CA GLU A 362 3.97 -26.11 -9.23
C GLU A 362 4.39 -26.23 -10.70
N ARG A 363 5.58 -26.77 -10.94
CA ARG A 363 6.12 -27.05 -12.26
C ARG A 363 5.42 -28.28 -12.86
N ASP A 364 5.00 -28.17 -14.12
CA ASP A 364 4.50 -29.28 -14.93
C ASP A 364 5.43 -29.51 -16.13
N GLY A 365 6.23 -30.57 -16.06
CA GLY A 365 7.26 -30.85 -17.06
C GLY A 365 8.24 -29.68 -17.23
N HIS A 366 8.32 -29.10 -18.42
CA HIS A 366 9.19 -27.94 -18.70
C HIS A 366 8.46 -26.60 -18.62
N LEU A 367 7.26 -26.57 -18.04
CA LEU A 367 6.40 -25.39 -17.99
C LEU A 367 6.00 -25.08 -16.55
N VAL A 368 5.73 -23.81 -16.29
CA VAL A 368 5.03 -23.36 -15.08
C VAL A 368 3.91 -22.42 -15.48
N THR A 369 2.76 -22.51 -14.81
CA THR A 369 1.59 -21.69 -15.09
C THR A 369 1.16 -20.89 -13.88
N PHE A 370 1.21 -19.56 -13.98
CA PHE A 370 0.64 -18.63 -13.01
C PHE A 370 -0.74 -18.18 -13.49
N CYS A 371 -1.70 -18.07 -12.57
CA CYS A 371 -3.06 -17.60 -12.87
C CYS A 371 -3.23 -16.17 -12.37
N ASN A 372 -4.09 -15.37 -12.98
CA ASN A 372 -4.51 -14.06 -12.49
C ASN A 372 -3.34 -13.12 -12.13
N LEU A 373 -2.41 -12.87 -13.06
CA LEU A 373 -1.40 -11.83 -12.86
C LEU A 373 -1.91 -10.50 -13.40
N GLU A 374 -1.60 -9.41 -12.72
CA GLU A 374 -1.89 -8.08 -13.26
C GLU A 374 -1.03 -7.83 -14.52
N PRO A 375 -1.64 -7.45 -15.66
CA PRO A 375 -0.91 -7.06 -16.87
C PRO A 375 -0.05 -5.82 -16.69
N ASN A 376 0.92 -5.65 -17.59
CA ASN A 376 1.76 -4.46 -17.71
C ASN A 376 2.66 -4.20 -16.49
N ILE A 377 3.06 -5.28 -15.82
CA ILE A 377 4.05 -5.27 -14.74
C ILE A 377 5.28 -6.07 -15.16
N ILE A 378 6.45 -5.64 -14.67
CA ILE A 378 7.72 -6.35 -14.81
C ILE A 378 7.81 -7.40 -13.71
N TYR A 379 7.96 -8.66 -14.14
CA TYR A 379 8.09 -9.82 -13.27
C TYR A 379 9.41 -10.55 -13.53
N GLN A 380 9.85 -11.35 -12.57
CA GLN A 380 10.90 -12.35 -12.78
C GLN A 380 10.55 -13.63 -12.03
N LEU A 381 10.95 -14.78 -12.58
CA LEU A 381 10.74 -16.07 -11.93
C LEU A 381 11.90 -16.40 -10.99
N PHE A 382 11.59 -17.11 -9.91
CA PHE A 382 12.52 -17.53 -8.89
C PHE A 382 12.29 -18.97 -8.47
N GLN A 383 13.35 -19.62 -8.04
CA GLN A 383 13.31 -20.77 -7.15
C GLN A 383 13.75 -20.31 -5.76
N CYS A 384 13.24 -20.97 -4.73
CA CYS A 384 13.56 -20.67 -3.34
C CYS A 384 13.76 -21.98 -2.57
N ASP A 385 14.82 -22.05 -1.77
CA ASP A 385 15.14 -23.18 -0.89
C ASP A 385 14.80 -22.89 0.59
N GLY A 386 13.99 -21.84 0.84
CA GLY A 386 13.62 -21.35 2.16
C GLY A 386 14.51 -20.23 2.69
N TRP A 387 15.74 -20.11 2.20
CA TRP A 387 16.72 -19.13 2.68
C TRP A 387 17.14 -18.17 1.59
N GLN A 388 17.48 -18.72 0.42
CA GLN A 388 17.95 -17.97 -0.73
C GLN A 388 16.91 -18.03 -1.85
N GLN A 389 16.73 -16.88 -2.51
CA GLN A 389 15.97 -16.79 -3.75
C GLN A 389 16.94 -16.63 -4.92
N CYS A 390 16.79 -17.48 -5.94
CA CYS A 390 17.63 -17.47 -7.13
C CYS A 390 16.76 -17.31 -8.39
N PRO A 391 17.12 -16.40 -9.31
CA PRO A 391 16.34 -16.17 -10.51
C PRO A 391 16.36 -17.39 -11.45
N VAL A 392 15.20 -17.71 -12.04
CA VAL A 392 15.01 -18.80 -12.99
C VAL A 392 14.64 -18.21 -14.35
N GLY A 393 15.65 -17.72 -15.06
CA GLY A 393 15.51 -17.09 -16.36
C GLY A 393 15.42 -15.57 -16.32
N TYR A 394 15.12 -14.98 -17.48
CA TYR A 394 15.09 -13.53 -17.67
C TYR A 394 13.79 -12.91 -17.14
N PRO A 395 13.83 -11.64 -16.69
CA PRO A 395 12.62 -10.89 -16.37
C PRO A 395 11.75 -10.72 -17.61
N PHE A 396 10.48 -10.41 -17.41
CA PHE A 396 9.52 -10.24 -18.49
C PHE A 396 8.42 -9.25 -18.12
N ILE A 397 7.83 -8.63 -19.13
CA ILE A 397 6.60 -7.85 -18.97
C ILE A 397 5.42 -8.76 -19.34
N TYR A 398 4.45 -8.90 -18.44
CA TYR A 398 3.25 -9.67 -18.75
C TYR A 398 2.26 -8.83 -19.57
N ARG A 399 1.93 -9.25 -20.80
CA ARG A 399 0.99 -8.53 -21.69
C ARG A 399 0.11 -9.49 -22.46
N LYS A 400 -1.21 -9.28 -22.43
CA LYS A 400 -2.20 -9.98 -23.26
C LYS A 400 -2.00 -11.52 -23.27
N GLY A 401 -1.74 -12.12 -22.11
CA GLY A 401 -1.52 -13.58 -22.00
C GLY A 401 -0.11 -14.07 -22.36
N LYS A 402 0.84 -13.18 -22.67
CA LYS A 402 2.21 -13.54 -23.07
C LYS A 402 3.25 -12.87 -22.17
N ALA A 403 4.40 -13.53 -22.00
CA ALA A 403 5.59 -12.95 -21.40
C ALA A 403 6.44 -12.30 -22.50
N GLU A 404 6.58 -10.99 -22.45
CA GLU A 404 7.56 -10.24 -23.23
C GLU A 404 8.92 -10.32 -22.52
N ILE A 405 9.78 -11.23 -22.97
CA ILE A 405 11.05 -11.54 -22.30
C ILE A 405 12.07 -10.39 -22.48
N LEU A 406 12.58 -9.87 -21.37
CA LEU A 406 13.60 -8.83 -21.31
C LEU A 406 14.99 -9.48 -21.20
N LYS A 407 15.40 -10.17 -22.28
CA LYS A 407 16.72 -10.74 -22.42
C LYS A 407 17.67 -9.69 -23.00
N PRO A 408 18.79 -9.35 -22.33
CA PRO A 408 19.79 -8.43 -22.86
C PRO A 408 20.41 -9.01 -24.15
N ASP A 409 20.47 -8.19 -25.20
CA ASP A 409 21.18 -8.52 -26.44
C ASP A 409 22.64 -8.08 -26.32
N MET A 410 23.52 -9.04 -26.09
CA MET A 410 24.95 -8.78 -25.90
C MET A 410 25.68 -8.37 -27.19
N ASN A 411 25.04 -8.55 -28.36
CA ASN A 411 25.60 -8.16 -29.65
C ASN A 411 25.15 -6.77 -30.12
N ASP A 412 24.10 -6.20 -29.49
CA ASP A 412 23.53 -4.91 -29.88
C ASP A 412 23.39 -4.00 -28.66
N TRP A 413 24.23 -2.97 -28.64
CA TRP A 413 24.31 -2.01 -27.54
C TRP A 413 23.82 -0.64 -27.98
N GLU A 414 23.14 0.05 -27.07
CA GLU A 414 22.68 1.42 -27.30
C GLU A 414 23.22 2.38 -26.23
N LYS A 415 23.49 3.62 -26.64
CA LYS A 415 23.81 4.70 -25.70
C LYS A 415 22.51 5.24 -25.11
N VAL A 416 22.47 5.32 -23.78
CA VAL A 416 21.30 5.78 -23.04
C VAL A 416 21.65 7.02 -22.22
N ILE A 417 20.66 7.89 -22.08
CA ILE A 417 20.72 9.07 -21.22
C ILE A 417 19.73 8.85 -20.07
N LEU A 418 20.25 8.77 -18.85
CA LEU A 418 19.44 8.57 -17.66
C LEU A 418 19.31 9.87 -16.88
N THR A 419 18.11 10.14 -16.40
CA THR A 419 17.76 11.38 -15.69
C THR A 419 17.09 11.13 -14.35
N ARG A 420 16.60 9.92 -14.09
CA ARG A 420 15.92 9.56 -12.83
C ARG A 420 16.20 8.13 -12.40
N LYS A 421 16.22 7.89 -11.09
CA LYS A 421 16.31 6.54 -10.48
C LYS A 421 14.95 5.91 -10.18
N MET A 422 13.87 6.69 -10.23
CA MET A 422 12.49 6.22 -10.03
C MET A 422 11.50 6.98 -10.92
N SER A 423 10.37 6.34 -11.25
CA SER A 423 9.25 7.00 -11.93
C SER A 423 8.75 8.25 -11.20
N ILE A 424 8.14 9.16 -11.96
CA ILE A 424 7.37 10.26 -11.37
C ILE A 424 5.97 9.73 -11.07
N LYS A 425 5.66 9.52 -9.79
CA LYS A 425 4.31 9.10 -9.35
C LYS A 425 3.27 10.17 -9.76
N PRO A 426 1.99 9.81 -10.01
CA PRO A 426 0.96 10.79 -10.35
C PRO A 426 0.81 11.89 -9.28
N THR A 427 0.90 11.52 -8.01
CA THR A 427 0.87 12.43 -6.86
C THR A 427 2.09 13.36 -6.76
N ILE A 428 3.23 12.99 -7.36
CA ILE A 428 4.43 13.86 -7.46
C ILE A 428 4.33 14.73 -8.71
N SER A 429 3.82 14.19 -9.82
CA SER A 429 3.68 14.91 -11.09
C SER A 429 2.87 16.19 -10.95
N VAL A 430 1.86 16.19 -10.08
CA VAL A 430 1.02 17.37 -9.82
C VAL A 430 1.80 18.53 -9.20
N TRP A 431 2.87 18.27 -8.45
CA TRP A 431 3.71 19.32 -7.86
C TRP A 431 4.49 20.12 -8.91
N LEU A 432 4.71 19.54 -10.10
CA LEU A 432 5.41 20.19 -11.20
C LEU A 432 4.56 21.21 -11.95
N TYR A 433 3.25 21.30 -11.67
CA TYR A 433 2.37 22.25 -12.36
C TYR A 433 1.32 22.94 -11.46
N ARG A 434 0.77 22.27 -10.44
CA ARG A 434 -0.47 22.72 -9.76
C ARG A 434 -0.39 24.09 -9.10
N ALA A 435 0.76 24.42 -8.52
CA ALA A 435 1.05 25.68 -7.84
C ALA A 435 2.15 26.47 -8.57
N ILE A 436 2.49 26.06 -9.79
CA ILE A 436 3.62 26.59 -10.56
C ILE A 436 3.14 27.31 -11.82
N ILE A 437 2.24 26.72 -12.61
CA ILE A 437 1.80 27.35 -13.87
C ILE A 437 1.02 28.63 -13.55
N GLY A 438 1.57 29.77 -13.98
CA GLY A 438 1.10 31.12 -13.67
C GLY A 438 1.82 31.79 -12.49
N ALA A 439 2.74 31.10 -11.82
CA ALA A 439 3.54 31.69 -10.74
C ALA A 439 4.51 32.73 -11.31
N ARG A 440 4.79 33.76 -10.51
CA ARG A 440 5.61 34.89 -10.91
C ARG A 440 6.70 35.18 -9.88
N ILE A 441 7.87 35.51 -10.38
CA ILE A 441 8.97 36.07 -9.60
C ILE A 441 9.17 37.51 -10.05
N GLU A 442 9.07 38.43 -9.11
CA GLU A 442 9.09 39.87 -9.37
C GLU A 442 10.08 40.55 -8.45
N ALA A 443 10.66 41.66 -8.90
CA ALA A 443 11.58 42.45 -8.08
C ALA A 443 11.24 43.93 -8.10
N SER A 444 11.53 44.60 -6.99
CA SER A 444 11.15 45.99 -6.75
C SER A 444 12.17 46.70 -5.87
N ASN A 445 12.18 48.03 -5.94
CA ASN A 445 12.84 48.89 -4.96
C ASN A 445 11.85 49.47 -3.93
N ASP A 446 10.57 49.14 -4.08
CA ASP A 446 9.45 49.51 -3.22
C ASP A 446 8.79 48.26 -2.64
N LEU A 447 8.66 48.20 -1.31
CA LEU A 447 8.08 47.08 -0.56
C LEU A 447 6.60 46.82 -0.90
N THR A 448 5.89 47.79 -1.47
CA THR A 448 4.49 47.60 -1.90
C THR A 448 4.37 46.84 -3.23
N PHE A 449 5.46 46.72 -4.00
CA PHE A 449 5.49 46.13 -5.35
C PHE A 449 4.52 46.79 -6.36
N LYS A 450 4.08 48.04 -6.13
CA LYS A 450 3.18 48.78 -7.05
C LYS A 450 3.77 48.94 -8.46
N HIS A 451 5.10 49.07 -8.55
CA HIS A 451 5.85 49.18 -9.81
C HIS A 451 6.94 48.11 -9.87
N ALA A 452 6.53 46.85 -9.72
CA ALA A 452 7.45 45.71 -9.78
C ALA A 452 7.83 45.36 -11.23
N ASP A 453 9.07 44.92 -11.41
CA ASP A 453 9.52 44.31 -12.65
C ASP A 453 9.34 42.79 -12.57
N LEU A 454 8.79 42.20 -13.63
CA LEU A 454 8.74 40.76 -13.78
C LEU A 454 10.15 40.23 -14.05
N LEU A 455 10.64 39.33 -13.20
CA LEU A 455 11.89 38.62 -13.44
C LEU A 455 11.65 37.31 -14.17
N TYR A 456 10.61 36.56 -13.79
CA TYR A 456 10.26 35.29 -14.44
C TYR A 456 8.78 34.95 -14.25
N GLU A 457 8.20 34.27 -15.24
CA GLU A 457 6.85 33.73 -15.20
C GLU A 457 6.85 32.28 -15.69
N PHE A 458 6.24 31.40 -14.91
CA PHE A 458 6.14 29.98 -15.24
C PHE A 458 4.90 29.74 -16.11
N LYS A 459 5.11 29.40 -17.38
CA LYS A 459 4.02 29.28 -18.36
C LYS A 459 3.60 27.85 -18.69
N ASP A 460 4.40 26.86 -18.28
CA ASP A 460 4.18 25.46 -18.62
C ASP A 460 4.67 24.54 -17.49
N THR A 461 4.32 23.27 -17.60
CA THR A 461 4.68 22.19 -16.68
C THR A 461 6.19 22.01 -16.64
N LEU A 462 6.72 21.87 -15.44
CA LEU A 462 8.14 21.60 -15.22
C LEU A 462 8.50 20.17 -15.64
N THR A 463 9.65 19.98 -16.27
CA THR A 463 10.19 18.67 -16.69
C THR A 463 11.28 18.11 -15.77
N THR A 464 11.75 18.90 -14.80
CA THR A 464 12.75 18.54 -13.78
C THR A 464 12.43 19.20 -12.44
N ASN A 465 13.12 18.81 -11.37
CA ASN A 465 12.97 19.37 -10.02
C ASN A 465 13.91 20.53 -9.71
N TYR A 466 14.75 20.97 -10.64
CA TYR A 466 15.73 22.02 -10.38
C TYR A 466 16.00 22.87 -11.62
N TYR A 467 15.90 24.19 -11.46
CA TYR A 467 16.09 25.15 -12.54
C TYR A 467 17.10 26.24 -12.18
N ARG A 468 17.87 26.63 -13.19
CA ARG A 468 18.71 27.83 -13.19
C ARG A 468 18.16 28.81 -14.24
N LEU A 469 17.25 29.67 -13.80
CA LEU A 469 16.49 30.59 -14.64
C LEU A 469 17.28 31.86 -14.95
N ASN A 470 17.08 32.40 -16.15
CA ASN A 470 17.57 33.72 -16.55
C ASN A 470 16.46 34.74 -16.29
N PRO A 471 16.67 35.77 -15.45
CA PRO A 471 15.68 36.80 -15.24
C PRO A 471 15.56 37.71 -16.47
N LEU A 472 14.38 38.27 -16.70
CA LEU A 472 14.10 39.18 -17.82
C LEU A 472 14.92 40.48 -17.76
N ASN A 473 15.35 40.90 -16.56
CA ASN A 473 16.22 42.07 -16.37
C ASN A 473 17.40 41.72 -15.44
N VAL A 474 18.61 41.73 -16.00
CA VAL A 474 19.86 41.36 -15.30
C VAL A 474 20.71 42.56 -14.85
N HIS A 475 20.40 43.78 -15.32
CA HIS A 475 21.25 44.96 -15.07
C HIS A 475 20.68 45.89 -14.00
N LYS A 476 19.35 45.91 -13.83
CA LYS A 476 18.71 46.74 -12.83
C LYS A 476 18.96 46.18 -11.42
N LYS A 477 19.17 47.09 -10.48
CA LYS A 477 19.39 46.75 -9.06
C LYS A 477 18.09 46.84 -8.28
N TYR A 478 17.87 45.87 -7.40
CA TYR A 478 16.66 45.70 -6.61
C TYR A 478 16.96 45.58 -5.13
N THR A 479 15.98 45.95 -4.30
CA THR A 479 16.04 45.79 -2.83
C THR A 479 15.16 44.63 -2.37
N TYR A 480 14.07 44.35 -3.09
CA TYR A 480 13.09 43.32 -2.73
C TYR A 480 12.82 42.39 -3.91
N ILE A 481 12.54 41.13 -3.58
CA ILE A 481 12.03 40.12 -4.50
C ILE A 481 10.76 39.51 -3.90
N ARG A 482 9.81 39.16 -4.75
CA ARG A 482 8.56 38.49 -4.38
C ARG A 482 8.35 37.27 -5.25
N TYR A 483 7.96 36.17 -4.61
CA TYR A 483 7.36 35.02 -5.29
C TYR A 483 5.86 35.02 -5.04
N SER A 484 5.09 34.97 -6.12
CA SER A 484 3.64 34.94 -6.10
C SER A 484 3.15 33.64 -6.75
N PRO A 485 2.37 32.80 -6.03
CA PRO A 485 1.74 31.62 -6.64
C PRO A 485 0.66 32.06 -7.65
N PRO A 486 0.16 31.14 -8.48
CA PRO A 486 -0.99 31.41 -9.34
C PRO A 486 -2.22 31.78 -8.50
N MET A 487 -3.10 32.62 -9.04
CA MET A 487 -4.31 33.06 -8.35
C MET A 487 -5.18 31.85 -7.93
N GLY A 488 -5.61 31.83 -6.68
CA GLY A 488 -6.44 30.76 -6.11
C GLY A 488 -5.68 29.47 -5.82
N LYS A 489 -4.34 29.47 -5.89
CA LYS A 489 -3.50 28.31 -5.56
C LYS A 489 -2.74 28.54 -4.26
N ARG A 490 -2.73 27.50 -3.43
CA ARG A 490 -1.89 27.42 -2.23
C ARG A 490 -0.43 27.43 -2.64
N MET A 491 0.37 28.32 -2.05
CA MET A 491 1.80 28.38 -2.33
C MET A 491 2.49 27.12 -1.81
N GLU A 492 3.29 26.51 -2.68
CA GLU A 492 4.09 25.32 -2.38
C GLU A 492 5.40 25.41 -3.16
N LEU A 493 6.54 25.43 -2.46
CA LEU A 493 7.84 25.68 -3.08
C LEU A 493 8.99 25.10 -2.24
N ALA A 494 9.98 24.46 -2.87
CA ALA A 494 11.11 23.87 -2.17
C ALA A 494 12.31 24.82 -2.05
N GLU A 495 12.72 25.47 -3.14
CA GLU A 495 13.87 26.39 -3.10
C GLU A 495 13.66 27.59 -4.03
N LEU A 496 14.06 28.76 -3.53
CA LEU A 496 14.28 30.01 -4.25
C LEU A 496 15.60 30.62 -3.78
N ALA A 497 16.55 30.75 -4.70
CA ALA A 497 17.78 31.49 -4.45
C ALA A 497 18.12 32.41 -5.62
N VAL A 498 18.81 33.51 -5.34
CA VAL A 498 19.21 34.49 -6.35
C VAL A 498 20.70 34.80 -6.24
N TYR A 499 21.33 35.07 -7.39
CA TYR A 499 22.78 35.18 -7.52
C TYR A 499 23.18 36.42 -8.32
N GLU A 500 24.31 37.02 -7.94
CA GLU A 500 24.89 38.17 -8.65
C GLU A 500 25.59 37.78 -9.95
N ASP A 501 26.04 36.53 -10.05
CA ASP A 501 26.74 35.98 -11.22
C ASP A 501 25.93 34.87 -11.92
N THR A 502 26.31 34.59 -13.16
CA THR A 502 25.68 33.56 -14.00
C THR A 502 26.10 32.13 -13.65
N LEU A 503 27.19 31.95 -12.90
CA LEU A 503 27.73 30.64 -12.51
C LEU A 503 27.13 30.13 -11.18
N CYS A 504 26.33 30.95 -10.50
CA CYS A 504 25.74 30.69 -9.19
C CYS A 504 26.78 30.53 -8.06
N ASN A 505 27.87 31.31 -8.08
CA ASN A 505 28.90 31.30 -7.03
C ASN A 505 28.67 32.37 -5.94
N MET A 506 27.99 33.47 -6.28
CA MET A 506 27.73 34.60 -5.38
C MET A 506 26.24 34.64 -5.00
N LYS A 507 25.82 33.76 -4.08
CA LYS A 507 24.44 33.73 -3.56
C LYS A 507 24.16 35.04 -2.81
N ILE A 508 23.02 35.66 -3.10
CA ILE A 508 22.52 36.84 -2.39
C ILE A 508 21.66 36.35 -1.22
N PRO A 509 21.98 36.69 0.04
CA PRO A 509 21.13 36.35 1.17
C PRO A 509 19.77 37.06 1.08
N LEU A 510 18.72 36.32 1.45
CA LEU A 510 17.32 36.77 1.39
C LEU A 510 16.74 36.79 2.80
N HIS A 511 16.17 37.93 3.20
CA HIS A 511 15.56 38.15 4.51
C HIS A 511 14.05 38.26 4.34
N ARG A 512 13.28 37.35 4.93
CA ARG A 512 11.82 37.33 4.81
C ARG A 512 11.21 38.59 5.45
N MET A 513 10.29 39.24 4.73
CA MET A 513 9.73 40.55 5.12
C MET A 513 8.26 40.52 5.52
N ASN A 514 7.54 39.44 5.21
CA ASN A 514 6.13 39.31 5.53
C ASN A 514 5.81 37.94 6.13
N ASP A 515 4.85 37.98 7.04
CA ASP A 515 4.30 36.79 7.69
C ASP A 515 3.24 36.20 6.76
N VAL A 516 3.56 35.02 6.24
CA VAL A 516 2.60 34.15 5.55
C VAL A 516 2.57 32.90 6.39
N SER A 517 1.42 32.55 6.93
CA SER A 517 1.29 31.36 7.78
C SER A 517 1.58 30.11 6.96
N TYR A 518 2.08 29.06 7.62
CA TYR A 518 2.54 27.84 6.97
C TYR A 518 2.26 26.63 7.83
N ALA A 519 2.11 25.50 7.16
CA ALA A 519 1.94 24.22 7.83
C ALA A 519 3.15 23.94 8.76
N PRO A 520 2.93 23.40 9.97
CA PRO A 520 4.00 23.13 10.93
C PRO A 520 5.18 22.38 10.30
N TYR A 521 6.40 22.84 10.57
CA TYR A 521 7.67 22.29 10.07
C TYR A 521 7.87 22.39 8.54
N MET A 522 6.99 23.08 7.80
CA MET A 522 7.07 23.27 6.34
C MET A 522 7.35 24.74 5.99
N GLU A 523 8.51 25.26 6.40
CA GLU A 523 8.92 26.66 6.21
C GLU A 523 10.10 26.85 5.22
N GLY A 524 10.71 25.75 4.77
CA GLY A 524 11.95 25.76 3.98
C GLY A 524 11.74 26.27 2.56
N ILE A 525 12.53 27.27 2.15
CA ILE A 525 12.45 27.89 0.82
C ILE A 525 13.76 28.53 0.38
N THR A 526 14.63 28.93 1.31
CA THR A 526 15.93 29.57 1.01
C THR A 526 17.10 28.84 1.66
N ASP A 527 16.86 27.68 2.24
CA ASP A 527 17.80 26.90 3.06
C ASP A 527 18.78 26.06 2.21
N GLY A 528 18.58 26.01 0.89
CA GLY A 528 19.42 25.25 -0.03
C GLY A 528 19.10 23.76 -0.06
N ASN A 529 18.04 23.31 0.62
CA ASN A 529 17.62 21.92 0.66
C ASN A 529 16.35 21.73 -0.18
N ILE A 530 16.48 21.07 -1.32
CA ILE A 530 15.33 20.87 -2.23
C ILE A 530 14.30 19.84 -1.73
N LEU A 531 14.54 19.17 -0.60
CA LEU A 531 13.59 18.24 0.03
C LEU A 531 12.77 18.90 1.15
N THR A 532 13.24 20.00 1.74
CA THR A 532 12.38 20.86 2.56
C THR A 532 11.53 21.70 1.61
N PHE A 533 10.34 22.08 2.08
CA PHE A 533 9.47 22.94 1.29
C PHE A 533 8.57 23.79 2.18
N PHE A 534 8.20 24.94 1.63
CA PHE A 534 7.24 25.86 2.19
C PHE A 534 5.85 25.47 1.71
N LEU A 535 4.89 25.40 2.63
CA LEU A 535 3.48 25.17 2.32
C LEU A 535 2.63 26.19 3.07
N ALA A 536 2.16 27.23 2.36
CA ALA A 536 1.33 28.29 2.94
C ALA A 536 0.08 27.72 3.60
N ASP A 537 -0.49 28.29 4.65
CA ASP A 537 -1.78 27.81 5.16
C ASP A 537 -2.94 28.09 4.18
N PRO A 538 -4.05 27.33 4.26
CA PRO A 538 -5.20 27.51 3.36
C PRO A 538 -5.78 28.93 3.40
N GLU A 539 -5.75 29.59 4.55
CA GLU A 539 -6.22 30.98 4.74
C GLU A 539 -5.34 31.99 3.99
N ASP A 540 -4.07 31.64 3.80
CA ASP A 540 -3.07 32.40 3.06
C ASP A 540 -2.89 31.89 1.62
N ALA A 541 -3.89 31.20 1.08
CA ALA A 541 -3.87 30.78 -0.32
C ALA A 541 -3.76 32.02 -1.23
N SER A 542 -2.83 31.98 -2.17
CA SER A 542 -2.45 33.12 -3.03
C SER A 542 -1.61 34.22 -2.37
N SER A 543 -1.30 34.14 -1.07
CA SER A 543 -0.35 35.05 -0.43
C SER A 543 1.03 34.87 -1.04
N SER A 544 1.72 35.99 -1.26
CA SER A 544 3.06 36.01 -1.83
C SER A 544 4.10 36.09 -0.71
N VAL A 545 5.27 35.49 -0.92
CA VAL A 545 6.41 35.68 -0.01
C VAL A 545 7.31 36.77 -0.54
N ILE A 546 7.71 37.67 0.34
CA ILE A 546 8.55 38.83 0.04
C ILE A 546 9.86 38.69 0.80
N TYR A 547 10.97 38.86 0.08
CA TYR A 547 12.30 38.89 0.65
C TYR A 547 12.97 40.22 0.35
N LYS A 548 13.67 40.75 1.35
CA LYS A 548 14.66 41.81 1.18
C LYS A 548 16.01 41.18 0.87
N LEU A 549 16.66 41.69 -0.15
CA LEU A 549 18.03 41.34 -0.48
C LEU A 549 18.96 41.99 0.55
N ASP A 550 19.99 41.27 0.99
CA ASP A 550 20.96 41.77 1.97
C ASP A 550 21.60 43.10 1.56
N LYS A 551 21.82 43.28 0.25
CA LYS A 551 22.26 44.52 -0.37
C LYS A 551 21.48 44.79 -1.65
N LYS A 552 21.32 46.07 -1.98
CA LYS A 552 20.72 46.49 -3.27
C LYS A 552 21.63 46.09 -4.42
N THR A 553 21.23 45.10 -5.20
CA THR A 553 22.08 44.51 -6.24
C THR A 553 21.28 44.02 -7.44
N SER A 554 21.98 43.71 -8.54
CA SER A 554 21.41 43.09 -9.72
C SER A 554 21.32 41.57 -9.55
N ILE A 555 20.27 40.98 -10.12
CA ILE A 555 20.05 39.53 -10.09
C ILE A 555 20.40 38.97 -11.46
N SER A 556 21.47 38.19 -11.55
CA SER A 556 21.92 37.57 -12.81
C SER A 556 21.33 36.19 -13.01
N LYS A 557 21.02 35.47 -11.92
CA LYS A 557 20.48 34.12 -11.97
C LYS A 557 19.50 33.86 -10.83
N ILE A 558 18.48 33.06 -11.12
CA ILE A 558 17.53 32.55 -10.13
C ILE A 558 17.62 31.03 -10.12
N VAL A 559 17.82 30.45 -8.95
CA VAL A 559 17.68 29.02 -8.70
C VAL A 559 16.28 28.77 -8.14
N PHE A 560 15.63 27.75 -8.70
CA PHE A 560 14.27 27.39 -8.36
C PHE A 560 14.10 25.88 -8.29
N ALA A 561 13.45 25.38 -7.24
CA ALA A 561 13.01 23.99 -7.14
C ALA A 561 11.55 23.93 -6.66
N PRO A 562 10.62 23.28 -7.40
CA PRO A 562 9.29 23.00 -6.88
C PRO A 562 9.38 21.94 -5.76
N ARG A 563 8.30 21.71 -5.01
CA ARG A 563 8.20 20.49 -4.19
C ARG A 563 8.47 19.27 -5.06
N ASN A 564 9.34 18.37 -4.57
CA ASN A 564 9.84 17.26 -5.36
C ASN A 564 10.26 16.08 -4.47
N ASP A 565 10.76 15.02 -5.11
CA ASP A 565 11.13 13.74 -4.49
C ASP A 565 12.65 13.45 -4.53
N ASP A 566 13.46 14.38 -5.06
CA ASP A 566 14.91 14.24 -5.24
C ASP A 566 15.36 12.91 -5.91
N ASN A 567 14.52 12.37 -6.80
CA ASN A 567 14.82 11.17 -7.58
C ASN A 567 15.38 11.45 -8.99
N PHE A 568 15.56 12.73 -9.33
CA PHE A 568 16.37 13.11 -10.49
C PHE A 568 17.86 12.91 -10.20
N VAL A 569 18.64 12.65 -11.24
CA VAL A 569 20.10 12.60 -11.16
C VAL A 569 20.62 13.93 -10.61
N TRP A 570 21.39 13.85 -9.52
CA TRP A 570 21.86 15.01 -8.79
C TRP A 570 23.37 15.21 -8.96
N PRO A 571 23.86 16.43 -9.27
CA PRO A 571 25.28 16.65 -9.52
C PRO A 571 26.15 16.31 -8.32
N GLY A 572 27.27 15.63 -8.55
CA GLY A 572 28.20 15.18 -7.51
C GLY A 572 27.85 13.82 -6.88
N ASP A 573 26.61 13.34 -7.06
CA ASP A 573 26.23 12.02 -6.57
C ASP A 573 26.79 10.93 -7.48
N SER A 574 27.11 9.78 -6.87
CA SER A 574 27.68 8.62 -7.53
C SER A 574 26.59 7.61 -7.82
N TYR A 575 26.48 7.17 -9.07
CA TYR A 575 25.45 6.26 -9.54
C TYR A 575 26.06 4.99 -10.12
N GLU A 576 25.41 3.86 -9.90
CA GLU A 576 25.77 2.60 -10.52
C GLU A 576 24.59 2.01 -11.29
N LEU A 577 24.81 1.71 -12.56
CA LEU A 577 23.79 1.12 -13.42
C LEU A 577 23.97 -0.39 -13.48
N PHE A 578 22.88 -1.14 -13.32
CA PHE A 578 22.84 -2.58 -13.47
C PHE A 578 21.92 -2.99 -14.62
N TYR A 579 22.21 -4.13 -15.24
CA TYR A 579 21.26 -4.86 -16.07
C TYR A 579 20.99 -6.26 -15.49
N GLN A 580 19.80 -6.79 -15.71
CA GLN A 580 19.43 -8.13 -15.21
C GLN A 580 19.81 -9.22 -16.23
N ASN A 581 20.81 -10.04 -15.91
CA ASN A 581 21.30 -11.14 -16.76
C ASN A 581 20.66 -12.50 -16.43
N GLY A 582 19.34 -12.50 -16.19
CA GLY A 582 18.56 -13.71 -15.98
C GLY A 582 19.03 -14.52 -14.77
N VAL A 583 19.54 -15.74 -14.99
CA VAL A 583 20.01 -16.63 -13.91
C VAL A 583 21.27 -16.12 -13.21
N ASN A 584 22.07 -15.29 -13.89
CA ASN A 584 23.28 -14.71 -13.31
C ASN A 584 22.99 -13.51 -12.40
N GLY A 585 21.75 -13.03 -12.40
CA GLY A 585 21.35 -11.88 -11.59
C GLY A 585 21.86 -10.55 -12.15
N TRP A 586 21.93 -9.56 -11.26
CA TRP A 586 22.31 -8.19 -11.61
C TRP A 586 23.79 -8.10 -11.94
N GLU A 587 24.10 -7.54 -13.11
CA GLU A 587 25.46 -7.23 -13.54
C GLU A 587 25.65 -5.72 -13.68
N SER A 588 26.77 -5.23 -13.17
CA SER A 588 27.10 -3.79 -13.19
C SER A 588 27.60 -3.36 -14.57
N LEU A 589 27.13 -2.21 -15.02
CA LEU A 589 27.60 -1.46 -16.19
C LEU A 589 28.55 -0.31 -15.78
N GLY A 590 28.96 -0.28 -14.51
CA GLY A 590 29.92 0.68 -13.98
C GLY A 590 29.29 1.85 -13.23
N ILE A 591 30.17 2.60 -12.56
CA ILE A 591 29.84 3.73 -11.70
C ILE A 591 30.14 5.04 -12.45
N GLN A 592 29.25 6.03 -12.34
CA GLN A 592 29.46 7.38 -12.84
C GLN A 592 29.06 8.42 -11.80
N THR A 593 29.85 9.49 -11.68
CA THR A 593 29.47 10.67 -10.91
C THR A 593 28.75 11.65 -11.83
N ALA A 594 27.57 12.11 -11.41
CA ALA A 594 26.76 13.00 -12.21
C ALA A 594 27.37 14.41 -12.33
N GLY A 595 27.37 14.95 -13.55
CA GLY A 595 27.79 16.32 -13.84
C GLY A 595 26.69 17.35 -13.58
N ASN A 596 27.01 18.62 -13.86
CA ASN A 596 26.07 19.74 -13.72
C ASN A 596 24.88 19.69 -14.71
N ASP A 597 24.98 18.90 -15.77
CA ASP A 597 23.89 18.67 -16.73
C ASP A 597 22.84 17.67 -16.24
N ARG A 598 23.05 17.07 -15.05
CA ARG A 598 22.10 16.19 -14.35
C ARG A 598 21.68 14.98 -15.18
N LYS A 599 22.64 14.45 -15.95
CA LYS A 599 22.46 13.30 -16.83
C LYS A 599 23.60 12.31 -16.60
N LEU A 600 23.28 11.04 -16.83
CA LEU A 600 24.26 9.96 -16.88
C LEU A 600 24.22 9.34 -18.27
N TYR A 601 25.40 8.95 -18.77
CA TYR A 601 25.56 8.47 -20.15
C TYR A 601 26.17 7.07 -20.13
N TYR A 602 25.34 6.05 -20.33
CA TYR A 602 25.78 4.65 -20.32
C TYR A 602 25.67 4.03 -21.71
N SER A 603 26.42 2.95 -21.93
CA SER A 603 26.15 2.00 -23.01
C SER A 603 25.50 0.78 -22.38
N VAL A 604 24.36 0.33 -22.91
CA VAL A 604 23.60 -0.80 -22.36
C VAL A 604 23.25 -1.80 -23.46
N PRO A 605 23.15 -3.11 -23.15
CA PRO A 605 22.60 -4.08 -24.10
C PRO A 605 21.12 -3.79 -24.36
N LYS A 606 20.67 -3.86 -25.61
CA LYS A 606 19.26 -3.66 -25.96
C LYS A 606 18.38 -4.73 -25.31
N ASN A 607 17.10 -4.40 -25.13
CA ASN A 607 16.08 -5.28 -24.53
C ASN A 607 16.40 -5.73 -23.08
N ALA A 608 17.29 -5.03 -22.39
CA ALA A 608 17.62 -5.29 -21.00
C ALA A 608 16.64 -4.63 -20.02
N LEU A 609 16.43 -5.27 -18.86
CA LEU A 609 15.87 -4.62 -17.69
C LEU A 609 17.02 -3.94 -16.92
N LEU A 610 16.87 -2.65 -16.65
CA LEU A 610 17.90 -1.80 -16.05
C LEU A 610 17.51 -1.33 -14.65
N TRP A 611 18.49 -1.13 -13.78
CA TRP A 611 18.32 -0.58 -12.43
C TRP A 611 19.42 0.44 -12.14
N LEU A 612 19.04 1.71 -11.95
CA LEU A 612 19.97 2.78 -11.60
C LEU A 612 19.97 2.96 -10.09
N ARG A 613 21.12 2.72 -9.45
CA ARG A 613 21.32 2.91 -8.02
C ARG A 613 22.02 4.20 -7.72
N ASP A 614 21.54 4.94 -6.73
CA ASP A 614 22.26 6.07 -6.16
C ASP A 614 23.10 5.57 -4.99
N ARG A 615 24.43 5.65 -5.12
CA ARG A 615 25.39 5.20 -4.11
C ARG A 615 25.68 6.27 -3.07
N THR A 616 25.14 7.48 -3.25
CA THR A 616 25.37 8.63 -2.37
C THR A 616 24.19 8.85 -1.43
N LYS A 617 22.95 8.88 -1.93
CA LYS A 617 21.77 9.24 -1.12
C LYS A 617 20.46 8.59 -1.58
N GLY A 618 19.44 8.73 -0.73
CA GLY A 618 18.09 8.26 -1.01
C GLY A 618 17.93 6.74 -0.92
N ARG A 619 16.67 6.28 -0.96
CA ARG A 619 16.31 4.85 -0.88
C ARG A 619 15.40 4.36 -2.01
N GLU A 620 14.77 5.32 -2.68
CA GLU A 620 13.77 5.08 -3.72
C GLU A 620 14.46 4.82 -5.05
N GLU A 621 14.29 3.61 -5.60
CA GLU A 621 14.91 3.17 -6.84
C GLU A 621 13.97 2.19 -7.55
N GLN A 622 13.84 2.26 -8.87
CA GLN A 622 12.95 1.36 -9.61
C GLN A 622 13.64 0.83 -10.87
N VAL A 623 13.27 -0.39 -11.25
CA VAL A 623 13.68 -0.95 -12.54
C VAL A 623 12.94 -0.28 -13.70
N PHE A 624 13.61 -0.20 -14.84
CA PHE A 624 13.04 0.37 -16.07
C PHE A 624 13.56 -0.35 -17.30
N VAL A 625 12.82 -0.23 -18.40
CA VAL A 625 13.31 -0.55 -19.74
C VAL A 625 13.61 0.75 -20.49
N TYR A 626 14.65 0.77 -21.30
CA TYR A 626 14.96 1.92 -22.15
C TYR A 626 14.43 1.67 -23.56
N ARG A 627 13.58 2.57 -24.07
CA ARG A 627 13.00 2.47 -25.42
C ARG A 627 12.87 3.85 -26.02
N ASN A 628 13.16 4.00 -27.31
CA ASN A 628 12.95 5.26 -28.05
C ASN A 628 13.56 6.50 -27.34
N GLY A 629 14.74 6.35 -26.73
CA GLY A 629 15.42 7.43 -26.02
C GLY A 629 14.85 7.79 -24.65
N LYS A 630 13.96 6.97 -24.07
CA LYS A 630 13.30 7.24 -22.78
C LYS A 630 13.36 6.05 -21.82
N GLN A 631 13.41 6.37 -20.53
CA GLN A 631 13.20 5.42 -19.44
C GLN A 631 11.69 5.13 -19.29
N TYR A 632 11.31 3.85 -19.29
CA TYR A 632 9.96 3.39 -18.99
C TYR A 632 10.00 2.52 -17.73
N PHE A 633 9.49 3.07 -16.64
CA PHE A 633 9.28 2.36 -15.39
C PHE A 633 7.95 1.60 -15.42
N THR A 634 7.65 0.79 -14.41
CA THR A 634 6.42 -0.02 -14.36
C THR A 634 5.13 0.82 -14.57
N ILE A 635 5.10 2.06 -14.08
CA ILE A 635 3.93 2.93 -14.23
C ILE A 635 3.70 3.40 -15.67
N ASP A 636 4.77 3.48 -16.48
CA ASP A 636 4.75 3.96 -17.86
C ASP A 636 4.38 2.84 -18.88
N ILE A 637 4.20 1.61 -18.38
CA ILE A 637 3.89 0.43 -19.18
C ILE A 637 2.36 0.34 -19.32
N HIS A 638 1.86 0.57 -20.54
CA HIS A 638 0.43 0.52 -20.90
C HIS A 638 0.11 -0.61 -21.87
#